data_AF-A0A140LE29-F1
#
_entry.id   AF-A0A140LE29-F1
#
_cell.length_a   1.000
_cell.length_b   1.000
_cell.length_c   1.000
_cell.angle_alpha   90.00
_cell.angle_beta   90.00
_cell.angle_gamma   90.00
#
_symmetry.space_group_name_H-M   'P 1'
#
loop_
_entity.id
_entity.type
_entity.pdbx_description
1 polymer ?
#
loop_
_entity_poly.entity_id
_entity_poly.type
_entity_poly.pdbx_seq_one_letter_code
_entity_poly.pdbx_strand_id
1 'polypeptide(L)'
;MIKELYDSGKYEEIIDIFSNEKPVTQSDYLLYALSYYNLNKKNKAIGVLKEMLKKFPGNPDALFNLSIIYYQLKNWNKVKEYAEQYFRLDENSWEINDILSDLYVFEGNFEKALKHMGLALKNVPEKLLVELKNKFYLLKERIQTATQKPKLAIVCIVGGDKFINDIIEGLSNDYWVRKFIVKTDREIYKAIDWADIVWFEWADQVAIVGTNYPGIIGKKIIVRLHSYEVFSELPRRINWSNVDKLIFVAPHIKEIFFREFSDVAGRVATEVVFNGVDLNKLTFKERKPGYNIAWVADISYKKNPPMMLQIIKKLKEINSNYKLHVAGSFQDKRYEYYLKYMVKEMGLEDNVIFYGWVDDMDEWWEDKNYLLSTSIHESFGYNIAEAMSKGIKPIIHNFYGVKELYPDKYIYDTVDEAVKMITSDEYNSKEYREFIERFSLEKQIENIKQILKNMVDKDGLLLTKTKNDGSFINLRNNDANISQVEDNVSCWKKLWSNYLRTDPVKIANEIFGVTLRSEFAELLSRFFYIKDAKILEVGTGTGLTSLELSLWGAKVTGIDIEEESIKLAKMIAERYDIHDCNFKLGNGFELTKQGFKDYDIVFNVGVLEHFDDTHIIKMLKEMAESGKYIIIGVPYSGSAVYKLAKDYSQKKNTWEYGVERDFFTFKQLFKEAGIIPLYEEVIGVISEAGYVRRINPEATNIAIAHNLKKYFEGYSPVGSWLISIGTKDQKYARLFEDVNDNRKIRFQEGKVIIKEVKFPSVSIIIPFYNGKNYISQALENISHIKYPDFEVVFVNDGSEDGSDELLKDGLKKYKALRDKVVIHNLEKNIGTFRARYEGVKACNGEYIFFHDIDDVIFTRSLEKLALHKANIGDDYYIAVSCALKRGSDFTGEVWYRQFLPDLMDYVLLELNLLSGRISLINTLLNKKLLKEVYQKLMALFDDIGIEKMKVAEDTIIVDEFLLGKMVKRIIPVFYTYLGYEIGNSFSMSKQIEQRAKDIPIQCAYVLVNLKKKEIFGENELNELENKILSRAMQIYGESLFKVFHNNFKYYKSMFTAKL
;
A
#
# COMPACT_ATOMS: atom_id res chain seq x y z
N MET A 1 32.04 -29.40 36.05
CA MET A 1 32.99 -28.27 35.90
C MET A 1 32.30 -26.91 35.71
N ILE A 2 31.86 -26.49 34.51
CA ILE A 2 31.33 -25.11 34.29
C ILE A 2 30.17 -24.77 35.22
N LYS A 3 29.22 -25.70 35.40
CA LYS A 3 28.12 -25.53 36.35
C LYS A 3 28.59 -25.38 37.81
N GLU A 4 29.58 -26.16 38.24
CA GLU A 4 30.13 -26.07 39.61
C GLU A 4 30.87 -24.74 39.83
N LEU A 5 31.57 -24.24 38.81
CA LEU A 5 32.19 -22.90 38.85
C LEU A 5 31.11 -21.82 38.99
N TYR A 6 30.01 -21.95 38.25
CA TYR A 6 28.90 -21.00 38.29
C TYR A 6 28.22 -20.99 39.66
N ASP A 7 27.88 -22.18 40.18
CA ASP A 7 27.26 -22.36 41.49
C ASP A 7 28.18 -21.88 42.64
N SER A 8 29.50 -21.86 42.41
CA SER A 8 30.51 -21.33 43.35
C SER A 8 30.81 -19.84 43.17
N GLY A 9 30.11 -19.14 42.27
CA GLY A 9 30.29 -17.70 42.01
C GLY A 9 31.56 -17.30 41.24
N LYS A 10 32.25 -18.25 40.62
CA LYS A 10 33.52 -18.05 39.90
C LYS A 10 33.29 -17.63 38.44
N TYR A 11 32.60 -16.50 38.24
CA TYR A 11 32.17 -16.06 36.90
C TYR A 11 33.32 -15.66 35.96
N GLU A 12 34.42 -15.10 36.50
CA GLU A 12 35.59 -14.70 35.72
C GLU A 12 36.29 -15.92 35.11
N GLU A 13 36.44 -17.02 35.87
CA GLU A 13 37.02 -18.27 35.38
C GLU A 13 36.20 -18.85 34.21
N ILE A 14 34.86 -18.77 34.27
CA ILE A 14 33.97 -19.21 33.19
C ILE A 14 34.16 -18.36 31.92
N ILE A 15 34.30 -17.04 32.10
CA ILE A 15 34.54 -16.13 30.99
C ILE A 15 35.89 -16.40 30.34
N ASP A 16 36.93 -16.64 31.13
CA ASP A 16 38.26 -16.96 30.62
C ASP A 16 38.27 -18.28 29.83
N ILE A 17 37.56 -19.30 30.33
CA ILE A 17 37.38 -20.56 29.60
C ILE A 17 36.70 -20.29 28.26
N PHE A 18 35.54 -19.64 28.24
CA PHE A 18 34.77 -19.46 27.01
C PHE A 18 35.34 -18.41 26.04
N SER A 19 36.23 -17.54 26.52
CA SER A 19 37.00 -16.62 25.67
C SER A 19 38.10 -17.34 24.89
N ASN A 20 38.61 -18.46 25.41
CA ASN A 20 39.60 -19.31 24.76
C ASN A 20 38.95 -20.47 23.97
N GLU A 21 37.86 -21.04 24.48
CA GLU A 21 37.13 -22.15 23.88
C GLU A 21 35.67 -21.76 23.62
N LYS A 22 35.19 -21.79 22.38
CA LYS A 22 33.82 -21.33 22.09
C LYS A 22 32.75 -22.22 22.75
N PRO A 23 31.67 -21.63 23.30
CA PRO A 23 30.56 -22.40 23.87
C PRO A 23 29.90 -23.30 22.81
N VAL A 24 29.59 -24.55 23.20
CA VAL A 24 29.09 -25.57 22.27
C VAL A 24 27.60 -25.83 22.49
N THR A 25 27.19 -26.11 23.73
CA THR A 25 25.84 -26.50 24.11
C THR A 25 24.97 -25.31 24.54
N GLN A 26 23.64 -25.48 24.55
CA GLN A 26 22.71 -24.45 25.04
C GLN A 26 23.04 -24.02 26.47
N SER A 27 23.38 -24.97 27.35
CA SER A 27 23.78 -24.69 28.74
C SER A 27 25.08 -23.91 28.83
N ASP A 28 26.05 -24.16 27.95
CA ASP A 28 27.30 -23.39 27.91
C ASP A 28 27.05 -21.93 27.56
N TYR A 29 26.26 -21.68 26.50
CA TYR A 29 25.88 -20.32 26.12
C TYR A 29 25.13 -19.58 27.24
N LEU A 30 24.21 -20.28 27.90
CA LEU A 30 23.42 -19.69 28.98
C LEU A 30 24.31 -19.33 30.18
N LEU A 31 25.14 -20.27 30.66
CA LEU A 31 26.03 -20.01 31.80
C LEU A 31 27.07 -18.93 31.46
N TYR A 32 27.55 -18.89 30.22
CA TYR A 32 28.45 -17.83 29.75
C TYR A 32 27.78 -16.45 29.77
N ALA A 33 26.56 -16.34 29.24
CA ALA A 33 25.79 -15.11 29.27
C ALA A 33 25.49 -14.65 30.70
N LEU A 34 25.04 -15.57 31.57
CA LEU A 34 24.73 -15.28 32.96
C LEU A 34 25.97 -14.87 33.75
N SER A 35 27.15 -15.40 33.42
CA SER A 35 28.42 -15.01 34.04
C SER A 35 28.76 -13.54 33.71
N TYR A 36 28.56 -13.10 32.46
CA TYR A 36 28.67 -11.68 32.12
C TYR A 36 27.62 -10.82 32.84
N TYR A 37 26.39 -11.28 32.91
CA TYR A 37 25.30 -10.58 33.58
C TYR A 37 25.58 -10.39 35.08
N ASN A 38 26.04 -11.44 35.78
CA ASN A 38 26.39 -11.38 37.21
C ASN A 38 27.58 -10.45 37.51
N LEU A 39 28.48 -10.24 36.53
CA LEU A 39 29.55 -9.24 36.61
C LEU A 39 29.11 -7.84 36.13
N ASN A 40 27.81 -7.61 35.96
CA ASN A 40 27.21 -6.36 35.47
C ASN A 40 27.73 -5.93 34.08
N LYS A 41 28.12 -6.88 33.22
CA LYS A 41 28.56 -6.65 31.83
C LYS A 41 27.42 -6.92 30.86
N LYS A 42 26.37 -6.09 30.92
CA LYS A 42 25.07 -6.35 30.26
C LYS A 42 25.19 -6.42 28.73
N ASN A 43 25.99 -5.56 28.10
CA ASN A 43 26.18 -5.62 26.65
C ASN A 43 26.75 -6.96 26.18
N LYS A 44 27.71 -7.51 26.93
CA LYS A 44 28.32 -8.82 26.62
C LYS A 44 27.32 -9.95 26.84
N ALA A 45 26.56 -9.90 27.93
CA ALA A 45 25.49 -10.88 28.19
C ALA A 45 24.46 -10.91 27.06
N ILE A 46 23.98 -9.74 26.61
CA ILE A 46 23.04 -9.61 25.48
C ILE A 46 23.66 -10.19 24.20
N GLY A 47 24.93 -9.89 23.92
CA GLY A 47 25.66 -10.44 22.78
C GLY A 47 25.65 -11.96 22.75
N VAL A 48 26.03 -12.60 23.86
CA VAL A 48 26.05 -14.07 23.99
C VAL A 48 24.64 -14.66 23.86
N LEU A 49 23.61 -14.03 24.44
CA LEU A 49 22.21 -14.50 24.32
C LEU A 49 21.66 -14.36 22.89
N LYS A 50 22.01 -13.28 22.17
CA LYS A 50 21.65 -13.12 20.75
C LYS A 50 22.34 -14.16 19.87
N GLU A 51 23.62 -14.47 20.15
CA GLU A 51 24.33 -15.57 19.49
C GLU A 51 23.69 -16.92 19.78
N MET A 52 23.30 -17.16 21.04
CA MET A 52 22.57 -18.35 21.46
C MET A 52 21.26 -18.50 20.67
N LEU A 53 20.46 -17.43 20.53
CA LEU A 53 19.23 -17.46 19.72
C LEU A 53 19.49 -17.67 18.23
N LYS A 54 20.58 -17.13 17.69
CA LYS A 54 20.97 -17.36 16.30
C LYS A 54 21.32 -18.83 16.05
N LYS A 55 22.00 -19.47 17.00
CA LYS A 55 22.39 -20.89 16.92
C LYS A 55 21.24 -21.83 17.26
N PHE A 56 20.36 -21.43 18.18
CA PHE A 56 19.20 -22.18 18.66
C PHE A 56 17.93 -21.31 18.59
N PRO A 57 17.34 -21.14 17.39
CA PRO A 57 16.15 -20.30 17.22
C PRO A 57 14.99 -20.75 18.12
N GLY A 58 14.36 -19.79 18.82
CA GLY A 58 13.25 -20.07 19.71
C GLY A 58 13.63 -20.71 21.05
N ASN A 59 14.90 -20.64 21.47
CA ASN A 59 15.28 -21.13 22.79
C ASN A 59 14.62 -20.29 23.91
N PRO A 60 13.87 -20.91 24.85
CA PRO A 60 13.13 -20.19 25.88
C PRO A 60 14.04 -19.48 26.89
N ASP A 61 15.14 -20.09 27.32
CA ASP A 61 16.07 -19.46 28.28
C ASP A 61 16.67 -18.18 27.73
N ALA A 62 17.04 -18.18 26.45
CA ALA A 62 17.59 -17.00 25.81
C ALA A 62 16.55 -15.89 25.64
N LEU A 63 15.33 -16.22 25.23
CA LEU A 63 14.22 -15.27 25.14
C LEU A 63 13.87 -14.68 26.52
N PHE A 64 13.78 -15.52 27.55
CA PHE A 64 13.48 -15.09 28.92
C PHE A 64 14.54 -14.14 29.47
N ASN A 65 15.82 -14.51 29.38
CA ASN A 65 16.90 -13.68 29.90
C ASN A 65 17.05 -12.37 29.12
N LEU A 66 16.83 -12.37 27.80
CA LEU A 66 16.77 -11.12 27.04
C LEU A 66 15.61 -10.24 27.48
N SER A 67 14.41 -10.80 27.70
CA SER A 67 13.26 -10.06 28.22
C SER A 67 13.57 -9.40 29.57
N ILE A 68 14.22 -10.12 30.50
CA ILE A 68 14.62 -9.60 31.81
C ILE A 68 15.66 -8.48 31.69
N ILE A 69 16.74 -8.69 30.92
CA ILE A 69 17.79 -7.69 30.77
C ILE A 69 17.23 -6.42 30.13
N TYR A 70 16.42 -6.55 29.07
CA TYR A 70 15.81 -5.39 28.44
C TYR A 70 14.73 -4.71 29.31
N TYR A 71 14.05 -5.47 30.17
CA TYR A 71 13.14 -4.92 31.18
C TYR A 71 13.89 -4.04 32.19
N GLN A 72 15.05 -4.49 32.67
CA GLN A 72 15.91 -3.70 33.56
C GLN A 72 16.50 -2.46 32.87
N LEU A 73 16.81 -2.56 31.58
CA LEU A 73 17.24 -1.42 30.76
C LEU A 73 16.07 -0.49 30.39
N LYS A 74 14.83 -0.79 30.81
CA LYS A 74 13.60 -0.10 30.41
C LYS A 74 13.43 0.03 28.89
N ASN A 75 13.97 -0.90 28.11
CA ASN A 75 13.84 -0.93 26.67
C ASN A 75 12.57 -1.70 26.28
N TRP A 76 11.41 -1.07 26.45
CA TRP A 76 10.09 -1.67 26.26
C TRP A 76 9.87 -2.29 24.88
N ASN A 77 10.50 -1.75 23.84
CA ASN A 77 10.39 -2.30 22.49
C ASN A 77 11.07 -3.66 22.37
N LYS A 78 12.26 -3.81 22.98
CA LYS A 78 12.95 -5.10 23.04
C LYS A 78 12.30 -6.06 24.02
N VAL A 79 11.74 -5.57 25.13
CA VAL A 79 10.90 -6.38 26.03
C VAL A 79 9.75 -7.00 25.23
N LYS A 80 8.99 -6.20 24.49
CA LYS A 80 7.88 -6.67 23.65
C LYS A 80 8.34 -7.71 22.62
N GLU A 81 9.43 -7.43 21.90
CA GLU A 81 9.98 -8.32 20.88
C GLU A 81 10.28 -9.72 21.41
N TYR A 82 10.98 -9.84 22.54
CA TYR A 82 11.40 -11.14 23.08
C TYR A 82 10.32 -11.79 23.97
N ALA A 83 9.59 -11.01 24.77
CA ALA A 83 8.54 -11.54 25.65
C ALA A 83 7.35 -12.09 24.84
N GLU A 84 6.93 -11.42 23.76
CA GLU A 84 5.88 -11.96 22.88
C GLU A 84 6.35 -13.19 22.10
N GLN A 85 7.66 -13.31 21.79
CA GLN A 85 8.23 -14.53 21.23
C GLN A 85 8.19 -15.68 22.23
N TYR A 86 8.59 -15.45 23.48
CA TYR A 86 8.50 -16.46 24.53
C TYR A 86 7.06 -16.88 24.78
N PHE A 87 6.14 -15.92 24.90
CA PHE A 87 4.72 -16.20 25.15
C PHE A 87 4.08 -17.11 24.09
N ARG A 88 4.56 -17.06 22.83
CA ARG A 88 4.10 -17.98 21.78
C ARG A 88 4.59 -19.42 21.97
N LEU A 89 5.67 -19.61 22.73
CA LEU A 89 6.22 -20.93 23.06
C LEU A 89 5.57 -21.49 24.32
N ASP A 90 5.40 -20.66 25.34
CA ASP A 90 4.72 -21.01 26.59
C ASP A 90 3.86 -19.84 27.07
N GLU A 91 2.56 -19.93 26.80
CA GLU A 91 1.56 -18.95 27.23
C GLU A 91 1.27 -19.02 28.74
N ASN A 92 1.70 -20.09 29.41
CA ASN A 92 1.44 -20.33 30.83
C ASN A 92 2.57 -19.86 31.76
N SER A 93 3.74 -19.47 31.24
CA SER A 93 4.82 -18.89 32.07
C SER A 93 4.31 -17.67 32.83
N TRP A 94 4.34 -17.74 34.16
CA TRP A 94 3.85 -16.65 35.00
C TRP A 94 4.80 -15.45 34.94
N GLU A 95 6.11 -15.69 34.82
CA GLU A 95 7.14 -14.66 34.76
C GLU A 95 6.99 -13.78 33.51
N ILE A 96 6.78 -14.41 32.35
CA ILE A 96 6.64 -13.70 31.08
C ILE A 96 5.31 -12.96 31.00
N ASN A 97 4.24 -13.56 31.55
CA ASN A 97 2.98 -12.86 31.68
C ASN A 97 3.06 -11.66 32.66
N ASP A 98 3.89 -11.74 33.71
CA ASP A 98 4.15 -10.60 34.59
C ASP A 98 4.88 -9.46 33.86
N ILE A 99 5.92 -9.78 33.09
CA ILE A 99 6.67 -8.82 32.25
C ILE A 99 5.75 -8.19 31.19
N LEU A 100 4.92 -8.99 30.51
CA LEU A 100 3.96 -8.50 29.52
C LEU A 100 2.88 -7.62 30.15
N SER A 101 2.45 -7.94 31.37
CA SER A 101 1.55 -7.07 32.13
C SER A 101 2.18 -5.69 32.31
N ASP A 102 3.41 -5.60 32.84
CA ASP A 102 4.10 -4.33 33.07
C ASP A 102 4.35 -3.55 31.77
N LEU A 103 4.71 -4.23 30.69
CA LEU A 103 4.82 -3.64 29.36
C LEU A 103 3.49 -2.97 28.93
N TYR A 104 2.36 -3.67 29.09
CA TYR A 104 1.07 -3.13 28.68
C TYR A 104 0.55 -2.06 29.64
N VAL A 105 0.98 -2.05 30.90
CA VAL A 105 0.79 -0.92 31.82
C VAL A 105 1.54 0.31 31.29
N PHE A 106 2.79 0.13 30.87
CA PHE A 106 3.59 1.20 30.27
C PHE A 106 2.98 1.72 28.96
N GLU A 107 2.47 0.84 28.08
CA GLU A 107 1.76 1.25 26.86
C GLU A 107 0.37 1.87 27.13
N GLY A 108 -0.10 1.86 28.39
CA GLY A 108 -1.43 2.33 28.79
C GLY A 108 -2.58 1.43 28.35
N ASN A 109 -2.28 0.22 27.86
CA ASN A 109 -3.25 -0.78 27.43
C ASN A 109 -3.67 -1.67 28.60
N PHE A 110 -4.45 -1.09 29.51
CA PHE A 110 -4.84 -1.74 30.76
C PHE A 110 -5.66 -3.02 30.60
N GLU A 111 -6.42 -3.16 29.50
CA GLU A 111 -7.14 -4.40 29.19
C GLU A 111 -6.18 -5.57 28.97
N LYS A 112 -5.14 -5.36 28.14
CA LYS A 112 -4.10 -6.37 27.93
C LYS A 112 -3.27 -6.60 29.19
N ALA A 113 -2.96 -5.54 29.95
CA ALA A 113 -2.24 -5.67 31.21
C ALA A 113 -2.99 -6.58 32.19
N LEU A 114 -4.29 -6.35 32.40
CA LEU A 114 -5.13 -7.18 33.27
C LEU A 114 -5.22 -8.63 32.78
N LYS A 115 -5.31 -8.84 31.45
CA LYS A 115 -5.32 -10.19 30.88
C LYS A 115 -4.04 -10.96 31.23
N HIS A 116 -2.87 -10.36 30.99
CA HIS A 116 -1.59 -11.01 31.27
C HIS A 116 -1.35 -11.17 32.77
N MET A 117 -1.71 -10.19 33.60
CA MET A 117 -1.66 -10.32 35.06
C MET A 117 -2.55 -11.46 35.58
N GLY A 118 -3.72 -11.66 34.97
CA GLY A 118 -4.60 -12.79 35.28
C GLY A 118 -3.97 -14.15 34.96
N LEU A 119 -3.26 -14.26 33.83
CA LEU A 119 -2.51 -15.46 33.45
C LEU A 119 -1.34 -15.70 34.41
N ALA A 120 -0.61 -14.65 34.79
CA ALA A 120 0.48 -14.76 35.75
C ALA A 120 -0.01 -15.26 37.11
N LEU A 121 -1.09 -14.68 37.64
CA LEU A 121 -1.71 -15.09 38.91
C LEU A 121 -2.20 -16.54 38.91
N LYS A 122 -2.60 -17.08 37.75
CA LYS A 122 -3.07 -18.46 37.62
C LYS A 122 -1.94 -19.48 37.77
N ASN A 123 -0.74 -19.14 37.31
CA ASN A 123 0.38 -20.08 37.17
C ASN A 123 1.57 -19.78 38.11
N VAL A 124 1.48 -18.74 38.95
CA VAL A 124 2.54 -18.35 39.89
C VAL A 124 2.71 -19.39 41.03
N PRO A 125 3.95 -19.69 41.46
CA PRO A 125 4.19 -20.52 42.64
C PRO A 125 3.57 -19.95 43.92
N GLU A 126 3.10 -20.82 44.81
CA GLU A 126 2.39 -20.42 46.05
C GLU A 126 3.19 -19.43 46.92
N LYS A 127 4.52 -19.59 46.96
CA LYS A 127 5.44 -18.69 47.70
C LYS A 127 5.42 -17.24 47.20
N LEU A 128 5.11 -17.01 45.92
CA LEU A 128 5.10 -15.68 45.28
C LEU A 128 3.68 -15.16 45.04
N LEU A 129 2.65 -15.95 45.35
CA LEU A 129 1.25 -15.59 45.11
C LEU A 129 0.82 -14.32 45.85
N VAL A 130 1.31 -14.13 47.08
CA VAL A 130 0.99 -12.94 47.90
C VAL A 130 1.56 -11.67 47.26
N GLU A 131 2.81 -11.72 46.80
CA GLU A 131 3.48 -10.61 46.13
C GLU A 131 2.75 -10.23 44.84
N LEU A 132 2.43 -11.22 44.00
CA LEU A 132 1.76 -10.98 42.73
C LEU A 132 0.31 -10.49 42.91
N LYS A 133 -0.40 -10.94 43.97
CA LYS A 133 -1.72 -10.40 44.35
C LYS A 133 -1.65 -8.93 44.76
N ASN A 134 -0.62 -8.53 45.50
CA ASN A 134 -0.41 -7.14 45.86
C ASN A 134 -0.14 -6.28 44.62
N LYS A 135 0.68 -6.78 43.69
CA LYS A 135 0.92 -6.13 42.39
C LYS A 135 -0.37 -5.95 41.58
N PHE A 136 -1.23 -6.96 41.55
CA PHE A 136 -2.55 -6.88 40.91
C PHE A 136 -3.48 -5.85 41.56
N TYR A 137 -3.46 -5.72 42.90
CA TYR A 137 -4.23 -4.68 43.60
C TYR A 137 -3.74 -3.28 43.22
N LEU A 138 -2.42 -3.05 43.24
CA LEU A 138 -1.81 -1.80 42.80
C LEU A 138 -2.12 -1.47 41.34
N LEU A 139 -2.12 -2.49 40.47
CA LEU A 139 -2.53 -2.34 39.07
C LEU A 139 -3.99 -1.86 38.97
N LYS A 140 -4.92 -2.46 39.72
CA LYS A 140 -6.32 -2.01 39.74
C LYS A 140 -6.48 -0.57 40.21
N GLU A 141 -5.78 -0.19 41.28
CA GLU A 141 -5.78 1.18 41.79
C GLU A 141 -5.23 2.17 40.74
N ARG A 142 -4.14 1.80 40.07
CA ARG A 142 -3.56 2.58 38.97
C ARG A 142 -4.53 2.73 37.80
N ILE A 143 -5.28 1.68 37.45
CA ILE A 143 -6.29 1.75 36.38
C ILE A 143 -7.43 2.68 36.79
N GLN A 144 -7.93 2.55 38.02
CA GLN A 144 -9.00 3.40 38.54
C GLN A 144 -8.61 4.88 38.50
N THR A 145 -7.41 5.21 38.96
CA THR A 145 -6.89 6.59 38.93
C THR A 145 -6.64 7.08 37.50
N ALA A 146 -6.08 6.24 36.61
CA ALA A 146 -5.82 6.64 35.23
C ALA A 146 -7.12 6.90 34.44
N THR A 147 -8.18 6.12 34.64
CA THR A 147 -9.46 6.28 33.91
C THR A 147 -10.18 7.62 34.17
N GLN A 148 -9.79 8.34 35.22
CA GLN A 148 -10.32 9.67 35.56
C GLN A 148 -9.53 10.81 34.90
N LYS A 149 -8.41 10.51 34.24
CA LYS A 149 -7.52 11.50 33.61
C LYS A 149 -7.87 11.69 32.13
N PRO A 150 -7.54 12.85 31.53
CA PRO A 150 -7.71 13.05 30.09
C PRO A 150 -6.90 12.03 29.28
N LYS A 151 -7.47 11.58 28.16
CA LYS A 151 -6.86 10.55 27.31
C LYS A 151 -5.90 11.17 26.31
N LEU A 152 -4.63 10.80 26.39
CA LEU A 152 -3.57 11.21 25.48
C LEU A 152 -3.14 10.03 24.63
N ALA A 153 -3.47 10.04 23.34
CA ALA A 153 -2.89 9.09 22.39
C ALA A 153 -1.56 9.63 21.87
N ILE A 154 -0.51 8.83 22.00
CA ILE A 154 0.76 9.05 21.31
C ILE A 154 0.82 8.04 20.17
N VAL A 155 0.81 8.55 18.93
CA VAL A 155 0.75 7.75 17.71
C VAL A 155 2.09 7.83 17.01
N CYS A 156 2.73 6.67 16.84
CA CYS A 156 4.04 6.54 16.19
C CYS A 156 3.94 5.54 15.04
N ILE A 157 4.63 5.83 13.94
CA ILE A 157 4.92 4.80 12.94
C ILE A 157 5.84 3.72 13.53
N VAL A 158 5.86 2.51 12.95
CA VAL A 158 6.78 1.44 13.36
C VAL A 158 8.23 1.93 13.38
N GLY A 159 8.87 1.86 14.55
CA GLY A 159 10.25 2.31 14.76
C GLY A 159 10.42 3.83 14.98
N GLY A 160 9.33 4.60 14.94
CA GLY A 160 9.30 6.05 15.20
C GLY A 160 9.28 6.44 16.67
N ASP A 161 9.21 5.50 17.62
CA ASP A 161 8.99 5.76 19.04
C ASP A 161 10.29 5.85 19.87
N LYS A 162 11.43 6.09 19.22
CA LYS A 162 12.76 6.07 19.86
C LYS A 162 12.94 7.07 21.02
N PHE A 163 12.25 8.21 20.97
CA PHE A 163 12.45 9.32 21.91
C PHE A 163 11.23 9.62 22.80
N ILE A 164 10.22 8.74 22.79
CA ILE A 164 8.91 9.04 23.40
C ILE A 164 8.65 8.26 24.68
N ASN A 165 9.39 7.18 24.95
CA ASN A 165 9.12 6.30 26.09
C ASN A 165 9.27 7.02 27.45
N ASP A 166 10.35 7.78 27.62
CA ASP A 166 10.58 8.53 28.86
C ASP A 166 9.58 9.68 29.03
N ILE A 167 9.14 10.28 27.93
CA ILE A 167 8.07 11.29 27.91
C ILE A 167 6.74 10.65 28.34
N ILE A 168 6.41 9.45 27.84
CA ILE A 168 5.21 8.69 28.26
C ILE A 168 5.24 8.43 29.75
N GLU A 169 6.37 7.98 30.31
CA GLU A 169 6.51 7.72 31.74
C GLU A 169 6.27 9.00 32.55
N GLY A 170 6.87 10.12 32.13
CA GLY A 170 6.68 11.43 32.76
C GLY A 170 5.26 12.00 32.71
N LEU A 171 4.51 11.68 31.64
CA LEU A 171 3.14 12.15 31.41
C LEU A 171 2.07 11.23 32.02
N SER A 172 2.39 9.96 32.26
CA SER A 172 1.44 8.96 32.79
C SER A 172 0.89 9.29 34.19
N ASN A 173 1.56 10.17 34.93
CA ASN A 173 1.08 10.68 36.20
C ASN A 173 -0.06 11.70 36.05
N ASP A 174 -0.14 12.42 34.94
CA ASP A 174 -1.12 13.49 34.73
C ASP A 174 -2.19 13.12 33.70
N TYR A 175 -1.88 12.20 32.78
CA TYR A 175 -2.75 11.80 31.68
C TYR A 175 -2.94 10.28 31.64
N TRP A 176 -4.06 9.82 31.10
CA TRP A 176 -4.14 8.44 30.61
C TRP A 176 -3.45 8.39 29.25
N VAL A 177 -2.16 8.08 29.26
CA VAL A 177 -1.37 7.99 28.04
C VAL A 177 -1.51 6.61 27.44
N ARG A 178 -1.77 6.51 26.14
CA ARG A 178 -1.64 5.25 25.37
C ARG A 178 -0.69 5.42 24.21
N LYS A 179 0.26 4.50 24.10
CA LYS A 179 1.17 4.41 22.95
C LYS A 179 0.54 3.54 21.87
N PHE A 180 0.41 4.10 20.67
CA PHE A 180 -0.07 3.41 19.47
C PHE A 180 1.07 3.32 18.46
N ILE A 181 1.60 2.11 18.27
CA ILE A 181 2.49 1.81 17.15
C ILE A 181 1.63 1.31 16.00
N VAL A 182 1.49 2.11 14.95
CA VAL A 182 0.51 1.88 13.88
C VAL A 182 1.17 1.37 12.60
N LYS A 183 0.47 0.49 11.89
CA LYS A 183 0.83 -0.03 10.57
C LYS A 183 -0.22 0.28 9.51
N THR A 184 -1.45 0.54 9.95
CA THR A 184 -2.60 0.76 9.08
C THR A 184 -3.36 2.02 9.47
N ASP A 185 -4.03 2.65 8.50
CA ASP A 185 -4.86 3.83 8.72
C ASP A 185 -5.96 3.58 9.78
N ARG A 186 -6.51 2.36 9.82
CA ARG A 186 -7.52 1.96 10.82
C ARG A 186 -6.99 2.03 12.25
N GLU A 187 -5.72 1.73 12.48
CA GLU A 187 -5.12 1.83 13.83
C GLU A 187 -4.91 3.29 14.22
N ILE A 188 -4.61 4.17 13.25
CA ILE A 188 -4.55 5.62 13.45
C ILE A 188 -5.92 6.14 13.86
N TYR A 189 -6.97 5.75 13.14
CA TYR A 189 -8.35 6.18 13.45
C TYR A 189 -8.79 5.73 14.85
N LYS A 190 -8.50 4.47 15.22
CA LYS A 190 -8.76 3.97 16.57
C LYS A 190 -8.05 4.76 17.66
N ALA A 191 -6.81 5.19 17.41
CA ALA A 191 -6.07 6.02 18.36
C ALA A 191 -6.72 7.41 18.52
N ILE A 192 -7.14 8.02 17.41
CA ILE A 192 -7.81 9.33 17.38
C ILE A 192 -9.18 9.26 18.07
N ASP A 193 -10.00 8.26 17.73
CA ASP A 193 -11.35 8.09 18.28
C ASP A 193 -11.31 7.87 19.80
N TRP A 194 -10.28 7.17 20.29
CA TRP A 194 -10.12 6.87 21.72
C TRP A 194 -9.71 8.10 22.55
N ALA A 195 -8.95 9.02 21.98
CA ALA A 195 -8.24 10.07 22.73
C ALA A 195 -9.00 11.40 22.82
N ASP A 196 -8.63 12.23 23.80
CA ASP A 196 -9.02 13.65 23.89
C ASP A 196 -7.93 14.53 23.26
N ILE A 197 -6.67 14.15 23.49
CA ILE A 197 -5.47 14.77 22.91
C ILE A 197 -4.76 13.72 22.05
N VAL A 198 -4.46 14.06 20.81
CA VAL A 198 -3.71 13.22 19.88
C VAL A 198 -2.35 13.85 19.61
N TRP A 199 -1.31 13.11 19.91
CA TRP A 199 0.07 13.45 19.64
C TRP A 199 0.60 12.55 18.53
N PHE A 200 0.98 13.15 17.40
CA PHE A 200 1.75 12.47 16.36
C PHE A 200 3.24 12.67 16.61
N GLU A 201 3.91 11.57 16.96
CA GLU A 201 5.37 11.56 17.11
C GLU A 201 5.93 11.44 15.70
N TRP A 202 6.29 12.60 15.13
CA TRP A 202 6.75 12.90 13.76
C TRP A 202 5.70 13.45 12.79
N ALA A 203 6.14 14.37 11.93
CA ALA A 203 5.37 15.00 10.86
C ALA A 203 5.42 14.12 9.59
N ASP A 204 5.08 12.85 9.74
CA ASP A 204 5.20 11.81 8.73
C ASP A 204 3.83 11.39 8.14
N GLN A 205 3.79 10.21 7.50
CA GLN A 205 2.57 9.65 6.91
C GLN A 205 1.45 9.44 7.94
N VAL A 206 1.79 9.15 9.21
CA VAL A 206 0.81 8.97 10.28
C VAL A 206 0.14 10.30 10.61
N ALA A 207 0.91 11.38 10.72
CA ALA A 207 0.36 12.73 10.90
C ALA A 207 -0.48 13.18 9.70
N ILE A 208 -0.07 12.85 8.47
CA ILE A 208 -0.85 13.15 7.26
C ILE A 208 -2.21 12.45 7.29
N VAL A 209 -2.22 11.13 7.54
CA VAL A 209 -3.47 10.35 7.59
C VAL A 209 -4.34 10.82 8.74
N GLY A 210 -3.75 11.02 9.92
CA GLY A 210 -4.48 11.43 11.11
C GLY A 210 -5.10 12.82 10.96
N THR A 211 -4.34 13.82 10.52
CA THR A 211 -4.83 15.21 10.39
C THR A 211 -5.91 15.39 9.32
N ASN A 212 -6.04 14.44 8.40
CA ASN A 212 -7.09 14.42 7.38
C ASN A 212 -8.28 13.50 7.74
N TYR A 213 -8.23 12.80 8.89
CA TYR A 213 -9.32 11.94 9.36
C TYR A 213 -10.46 12.75 10.00
N PRO A 214 -11.75 12.59 9.60
CA PRO A 214 -12.85 13.36 10.17
C PRO A 214 -13.02 13.26 11.69
N GLY A 215 -12.69 12.12 12.30
CA GLY A 215 -12.77 11.93 13.75
C GLY A 215 -11.78 12.78 14.56
N ILE A 216 -10.87 13.49 13.89
CA ILE A 216 -9.96 14.45 14.53
C ILE A 216 -10.67 15.74 14.95
N ILE A 217 -11.86 16.03 14.39
CA ILE A 217 -12.61 17.24 14.70
C ILE A 217 -13.02 17.22 16.19
N GLY A 218 -12.73 18.30 16.90
CA GLY A 218 -13.02 18.44 18.33
C GLY A 218 -11.96 17.85 19.27
N LYS A 219 -10.90 17.23 18.74
CA LYS A 219 -9.74 16.76 19.49
C LYS A 219 -8.64 17.84 19.55
N LYS A 220 -7.69 17.71 20.49
CA LYS A 220 -6.49 18.55 20.56
C LYS A 220 -5.31 17.87 19.90
N ILE A 221 -4.69 18.54 18.93
CA ILE A 221 -3.73 17.89 18.04
C ILE A 221 -2.34 18.49 18.18
N ILE A 222 -1.38 17.62 18.51
CA ILE A 222 0.04 17.92 18.59
C ILE A 222 0.75 17.14 17.49
N VAL A 223 1.60 17.83 16.75
CA VAL A 223 2.57 17.20 15.86
C VAL A 223 3.95 17.59 16.35
N ARG A 224 4.81 16.61 16.65
CA ARG A 224 6.23 16.86 16.87
C ARG A 224 6.98 16.59 15.58
N LEU A 225 7.86 17.49 15.16
CA LEU A 225 8.57 17.37 13.88
C LEU A 225 9.98 16.80 14.06
N HIS A 226 10.34 15.82 13.24
CA HIS A 226 11.69 15.29 13.09
C HIS A 226 12.45 16.10 12.02
N SER A 227 13.72 16.42 12.28
CA SER A 227 14.46 17.36 11.42
C SER A 227 14.59 16.96 9.95
N TYR A 228 14.60 15.66 9.64
CA TYR A 228 14.65 15.19 8.25
C TYR A 228 13.38 15.54 7.45
N GLU A 229 12.24 15.66 8.12
CA GLU A 229 10.94 15.88 7.47
C GLU A 229 10.85 17.26 6.84
N VAL A 230 11.62 18.23 7.36
CA VAL A 230 11.73 19.57 6.79
C VAL A 230 12.28 19.54 5.35
N PHE A 231 13.11 18.54 5.03
CA PHE A 231 13.69 18.36 3.69
C PHE A 231 12.87 17.42 2.81
N SER A 232 11.61 17.16 3.18
CA SER A 232 10.70 16.28 2.46
C SER A 232 9.41 17.00 2.09
N GLU A 233 8.62 16.40 1.19
CA GLU A 233 7.29 16.93 0.83
C GLU A 233 6.18 16.55 1.85
N LEU A 234 6.51 15.79 2.90
CA LEU A 234 5.51 15.29 3.87
C LEU A 234 4.78 16.44 4.59
N PRO A 235 5.46 17.49 5.10
CA PRO A 235 4.77 18.62 5.74
C PRO A 235 3.74 19.32 4.86
N ARG A 236 3.88 19.35 3.53
CA ARG A 236 2.88 19.97 2.63
C ARG A 236 1.53 19.27 2.62
N ARG A 237 1.51 17.99 3.02
CA ARG A 237 0.32 17.12 2.99
C ARG A 237 -0.40 17.07 4.34
N ILE A 238 0.20 17.61 5.40
CA ILE A 238 -0.42 17.70 6.72
C ILE A 238 -1.47 18.82 6.69
N ASN A 239 -2.67 18.53 7.21
CA ASN A 239 -3.71 19.54 7.35
C ASN A 239 -3.43 20.40 8.59
N TRP A 240 -2.58 21.41 8.42
CA TRP A 240 -2.14 22.30 9.51
C TRP A 240 -3.29 23.07 10.19
N SER A 241 -4.43 23.25 9.52
CA SER A 241 -5.61 23.88 10.13
C SER A 241 -6.22 23.04 11.26
N ASN A 242 -5.99 21.72 11.23
CA ASN A 242 -6.41 20.78 12.27
C ASN A 242 -5.34 20.57 13.36
N VAL A 243 -4.16 21.16 13.24
CA VAL A 243 -3.08 21.04 14.23
C VAL A 243 -3.14 22.22 15.19
N ASP A 244 -3.20 21.95 16.50
CA ASP A 244 -3.20 22.99 17.53
C ASP A 244 -1.77 23.40 17.91
N LYS A 245 -0.82 22.46 17.90
CA LYS A 245 0.57 22.71 18.25
C LYS A 245 1.55 21.91 17.41
N LEU A 246 2.56 22.61 16.89
CA LEU A 246 3.72 22.03 16.23
C LEU A 246 4.96 22.18 17.12
N ILE A 247 5.59 21.07 17.50
CA ILE A 247 6.77 21.05 18.37
C ILE A 247 8.03 20.79 17.53
N PHE A 248 9.01 21.67 17.65
CA PHE A 248 10.35 21.52 17.06
C PHE A 248 11.36 21.13 18.14
N VAL A 249 12.40 20.37 17.75
CA VAL A 249 13.45 19.95 18.69
C VAL A 249 14.61 20.95 18.78
N ALA A 250 14.72 21.87 17.81
CA ALA A 250 15.75 22.91 17.79
C ALA A 250 15.28 24.18 17.02
N PRO A 251 15.80 25.37 17.36
CA PRO A 251 15.34 26.63 16.75
C PRO A 251 15.69 26.74 15.26
N HIS A 252 16.92 26.41 14.84
CA HIS A 252 17.30 26.42 13.42
C HIS A 252 16.44 25.51 12.54
N ILE A 253 15.95 24.38 13.08
CA ILE A 253 15.02 23.50 12.34
C ILE A 253 13.67 24.17 12.11
N LYS A 254 13.20 24.95 13.09
CA LYS A 254 11.98 25.78 12.95
C LYS A 254 12.17 26.85 11.88
N GLU A 255 13.34 27.49 11.82
CA GLU A 255 13.67 28.48 10.79
C GLU A 255 13.64 27.86 9.40
N ILE A 256 14.34 26.73 9.19
CA ILE A 256 14.33 26.01 7.91
C ILE A 256 12.89 25.63 7.56
N PHE A 257 12.10 25.13 8.51
CA PHE A 257 10.70 24.76 8.25
C PHE A 257 9.88 25.92 7.69
N PHE A 258 9.93 27.11 8.29
CA PHE A 258 9.17 28.24 7.78
C PHE A 258 9.74 28.85 6.51
N ARG A 259 11.03 28.61 6.21
CA ARG A 259 11.59 28.95 4.91
C ARG A 259 11.04 28.05 3.80
N GLU A 260 10.98 26.74 4.03
CA GLU A 260 10.51 25.76 3.03
C GLU A 260 8.97 25.70 2.92
N PHE A 261 8.27 25.97 4.03
CA PHE A 261 6.81 25.88 4.19
C PHE A 261 6.23 27.21 4.70
N SER A 262 6.55 28.31 4.02
CA SER A 262 6.13 29.66 4.40
C SER A 262 4.63 29.84 4.51
N ASP A 263 3.83 29.04 3.79
CA ASP A 263 2.37 29.07 3.85
C ASP A 263 1.79 28.51 5.16
N VAL A 264 2.59 27.78 5.95
CA VAL A 264 2.20 27.26 7.27
C VAL A 264 2.33 28.32 8.37
N ALA A 265 3.13 29.37 8.13
CA ALA A 265 3.32 30.46 9.08
C ALA A 265 1.97 31.10 9.49
N GLY A 266 1.74 31.20 10.79
CA GLY A 266 0.49 31.76 11.34
C GLY A 266 -0.72 30.81 11.31
N ARG A 267 -0.63 29.61 10.70
CA ARG A 267 -1.73 28.61 10.71
C ARG A 267 -1.71 27.69 11.92
N VAL A 268 -0.54 27.50 12.53
CA VAL A 268 -0.32 26.60 13.67
C VAL A 268 0.54 27.28 14.72
N ALA A 269 0.22 27.07 16.00
CA ALA A 269 1.07 27.54 17.09
C ALA A 269 2.31 26.64 17.20
N THR A 270 3.48 27.22 17.45
CA THR A 270 4.74 26.47 17.48
C THR A 270 5.45 26.59 18.81
N GLU A 271 6.14 25.54 19.23
CA GLU A 271 7.03 25.55 20.39
C GLU A 271 8.37 24.90 20.04
N VAL A 272 9.46 25.31 20.70
CA VAL A 272 10.75 24.59 20.63
C VAL A 272 10.95 23.87 21.95
N VAL A 273 11.02 22.54 21.90
CA VAL A 273 11.28 21.66 23.04
C VAL A 273 12.47 20.78 22.72
N PHE A 274 13.61 21.09 23.32
CA PHE A 274 14.84 20.31 23.20
C PHE A 274 14.62 18.86 23.69
N ASN A 275 15.38 17.92 23.11
CA ASN A 275 15.46 16.58 23.70
C ASN A 275 16.14 16.67 25.07
N GLY A 276 15.59 15.96 26.05
CA GLY A 276 16.11 15.92 27.40
C GLY A 276 16.89 14.63 27.66
N VAL A 277 18.04 14.73 28.31
CA VAL A 277 18.85 13.57 28.73
C VAL A 277 18.45 13.16 30.14
N ASP A 278 18.25 11.86 30.36
CA ASP A 278 18.04 11.31 31.69
C ASP A 278 19.37 11.25 32.46
N LEU A 279 19.54 12.24 33.31
CA LEU A 279 20.73 12.45 34.12
C LEU A 279 20.91 11.42 35.23
N ASN A 280 19.86 10.66 35.57
CA ASN A 280 19.86 9.63 36.60
C ASN A 280 20.23 8.25 36.03
N LYS A 281 19.97 8.03 34.73
CA LYS A 281 20.42 6.82 34.02
C LYS A 281 21.91 6.83 33.68
N LEU A 282 22.55 8.01 33.68
CA LEU A 282 23.94 8.18 33.26
C LEU A 282 24.84 8.54 34.44
N THR A 283 25.76 7.64 34.79
CA THR A 283 26.62 7.75 35.97
C THR A 283 27.72 8.81 35.78
N PHE A 284 27.60 9.97 36.42
CA PHE A 284 28.63 11.01 36.30
C PHE A 284 29.99 10.56 36.86
N LYS A 285 31.07 10.93 36.17
CA LYS A 285 32.45 10.68 36.59
C LYS A 285 33.34 11.85 36.20
N GLU A 286 34.20 12.28 37.12
CA GLU A 286 35.23 13.26 36.82
C GLU A 286 36.39 12.59 36.06
N ARG A 287 36.69 13.13 34.88
CA ARG A 287 37.65 12.61 33.91
C ARG A 287 38.82 13.57 33.71
N LYS A 288 39.88 13.03 33.14
CA LYS A 288 41.11 13.75 32.75
C LYS A 288 41.37 13.52 31.25
N PRO A 289 42.25 14.32 30.61
CA PRO A 289 42.76 14.02 29.28
C PRO A 289 43.25 12.57 29.18
N GLY A 290 43.04 11.94 28.02
CA GLY A 290 43.36 10.54 27.79
C GLY A 290 43.37 10.20 26.31
N TYR A 291 43.27 8.91 25.98
CA TYR A 291 43.47 8.44 24.61
C TYR A 291 42.22 7.84 23.96
N ASN A 292 41.13 7.67 24.71
CA ASN A 292 39.92 7.01 24.20
C ASN A 292 38.91 8.05 23.71
N ILE A 293 38.63 8.01 22.42
CA ILE A 293 37.73 8.92 21.71
C ILE A 293 36.51 8.12 21.27
N ALA A 294 35.33 8.54 21.66
CA ALA A 294 34.08 7.96 21.23
C ALA A 294 33.56 8.66 19.97
N TRP A 295 32.95 7.87 19.09
CA TRP A 295 32.17 8.35 17.96
C TRP A 295 30.86 7.56 17.93
N VAL A 296 29.73 8.24 18.13
CA VAL A 296 28.44 7.57 18.38
C VAL A 296 27.40 8.06 17.39
N ALA A 297 27.06 7.25 16.40
CA ALA A 297 25.97 7.51 15.47
C ALA A 297 25.74 6.32 14.53
N ASP A 298 24.52 6.22 13.97
CA ASP A 298 24.29 5.40 12.78
C ASP A 298 25.16 5.89 11.61
N ILE A 299 26.04 5.00 11.12
CA ILE A 299 27.11 5.35 10.18
C ILE A 299 26.51 5.62 8.81
N SER A 300 26.52 6.90 8.43
CA SER A 300 25.91 7.44 7.22
C SER A 300 26.64 8.71 6.78
N TYR A 301 26.42 9.16 5.54
CA TYR A 301 27.11 10.33 4.98
C TYR A 301 26.89 11.61 5.82
N LYS A 302 25.70 11.79 6.42
CA LYS A 302 25.38 12.94 7.29
C LYS A 302 26.24 13.03 8.56
N LYS A 303 26.86 11.93 8.96
CA LYS A 303 27.73 11.90 10.15
C LYS A 303 29.20 12.20 9.82
N ASN A 304 29.51 12.39 8.53
CA ASN A 304 30.86 12.67 8.02
C ASN A 304 31.99 11.73 8.52
N PRO A 305 31.87 10.40 8.39
CA PRO A 305 32.98 9.48 8.74
C PRO A 305 34.33 9.75 8.04
N PRO A 306 34.41 10.34 6.82
CA PRO A 306 35.70 10.71 6.25
C PRO A 306 36.48 11.72 7.11
N MET A 307 35.81 12.72 7.70
CA MET A 307 36.46 13.67 8.61
C MET A 307 36.91 13.00 9.92
N MET A 308 36.09 12.07 10.44
CA MET A 308 36.44 11.24 11.59
C MET A 308 37.76 10.47 11.35
N LEU A 309 37.94 9.85 10.19
CA LEU A 309 39.17 9.13 9.84
C LEU A 309 40.40 10.04 9.73
N GLN A 310 40.24 11.24 9.18
CA GLN A 310 41.33 12.22 9.08
C GLN A 310 41.80 12.71 10.46
N ILE A 311 40.86 12.95 11.38
CA ILE A 311 41.18 13.39 12.75
C ILE A 311 41.96 12.29 13.49
N ILE A 312 41.47 11.04 13.50
CA ILE A 312 42.18 9.95 14.20
C ILE A 312 43.54 9.66 13.56
N LYS A 313 43.69 9.85 12.25
CA LYS A 313 45.00 9.73 11.57
C LYS A 313 46.02 10.73 12.09
N LYS A 314 45.66 12.01 12.17
CA LYS A 314 46.54 13.04 12.73
C LYS A 314 46.84 12.80 14.21
N LEU A 315 45.85 12.37 15.00
CA LEU A 315 46.08 12.04 16.41
C LEU A 315 47.04 10.86 16.58
N LYS A 316 46.92 9.82 15.74
CA LYS A 316 47.88 8.69 15.73
C LYS A 316 49.31 9.16 15.46
N GLU A 317 49.51 10.11 14.55
CA GLU A 317 50.82 10.67 14.21
C GLU A 317 51.44 11.45 15.39
N ILE A 318 50.61 12.06 16.23
CA ILE A 318 51.04 12.72 17.47
C ILE A 318 51.34 11.69 18.56
N ASN A 319 50.44 10.72 18.76
CA ASN A 319 50.62 9.64 19.73
C ASN A 319 49.83 8.40 19.28
N SER A 320 50.52 7.27 19.10
CA SER A 320 49.90 6.03 18.61
C SER A 320 48.88 5.40 19.58
N ASN A 321 48.83 5.84 20.84
CA ASN A 321 47.89 5.35 21.85
C ASN A 321 46.44 5.78 21.61
N TYR A 322 46.18 6.82 20.81
CA TYR A 322 44.81 7.26 20.55
C TYR A 322 43.96 6.17 19.91
N LYS A 323 42.81 5.87 20.53
CA LYS A 323 41.82 4.90 20.05
C LYS A 323 40.49 5.59 19.79
N LEU A 324 39.91 5.31 18.63
CA LEU A 324 38.58 5.74 18.22
C LEU A 324 37.60 4.56 18.34
N HIS A 325 36.61 4.72 19.21
CA HIS A 325 35.60 3.73 19.51
C HIS A 325 34.29 4.13 18.83
N VAL A 326 33.90 3.38 17.82
CA VAL A 326 32.75 3.67 16.94
C VAL A 326 31.56 2.83 17.38
N ALA A 327 30.53 3.47 17.93
CA ALA A 327 29.24 2.86 18.25
C ALA A 327 28.16 3.31 17.25
N GLY A 328 27.47 2.33 16.66
CA GLY A 328 26.42 2.53 15.68
C GLY A 328 26.50 1.53 14.52
N SER A 329 25.38 1.39 13.80
CA SER A 329 25.28 0.44 12.69
C SER A 329 25.47 1.14 11.34
N PHE A 330 26.11 0.44 10.39
CA PHE A 330 26.19 0.90 9.00
C PHE A 330 24.82 0.90 8.34
N GLN A 331 24.43 2.07 7.81
CA GLN A 331 23.16 2.23 7.08
C GLN A 331 23.28 1.89 5.59
N ASP A 332 24.51 1.83 5.08
CA ASP A 332 24.82 1.50 3.68
C ASP A 332 26.05 0.58 3.62
N LYS A 333 25.89 -0.62 3.03
CA LYS A 333 26.97 -1.60 2.88
C LYS A 333 28.14 -1.10 2.04
N ARG A 334 27.91 -0.23 1.05
CA ARG A 334 28.98 0.37 0.23
C ARG A 334 29.88 1.25 1.09
N TYR A 335 29.26 1.99 2.00
CA TYR A 335 29.97 2.84 2.95
C TYR A 335 30.75 2.03 3.99
N GLU A 336 30.21 0.87 4.40
CA GLU A 336 30.94 -0.09 5.24
C GLU A 336 32.23 -0.58 4.56
N TYR A 337 32.14 -1.06 3.32
CA TYR A 337 33.31 -1.49 2.56
C TYR A 337 34.33 -0.36 2.40
N TYR A 338 33.87 0.84 2.04
CA TYR A 338 34.74 2.01 1.87
C TYR A 338 35.46 2.38 3.17
N LEU A 339 34.75 2.48 4.30
CA LEU A 339 35.37 2.91 5.56
C LEU A 339 36.34 1.86 6.10
N LYS A 340 36.02 0.56 6.01
CA LYS A 340 36.94 -0.52 6.39
C LYS A 340 38.18 -0.54 5.50
N TYR A 341 38.01 -0.32 4.19
CA TYR A 341 39.12 -0.17 3.26
C TYR A 341 40.01 1.03 3.64
N MET A 342 39.42 2.21 3.88
CA MET A 342 40.18 3.41 4.26
C MET A 342 40.90 3.27 5.61
N VAL A 343 40.28 2.61 6.59
CA VAL A 343 40.95 2.30 7.87
C VAL A 343 42.23 1.51 7.62
N LYS A 344 42.19 0.51 6.73
CA LYS A 344 43.37 -0.26 6.34
C LYS A 344 44.40 0.59 5.59
N GLU A 345 43.98 1.31 4.55
CA GLU A 345 44.90 2.13 3.73
C GLU A 345 45.59 3.25 4.53
N MET A 346 44.91 3.78 5.55
CA MET A 346 45.48 4.81 6.43
C MET A 346 46.33 4.22 7.57
N GLY A 347 46.40 2.89 7.68
CA GLY A 347 47.08 2.16 8.75
C GLY A 347 46.43 2.40 10.11
N LEU A 348 45.11 2.37 10.21
CA LEU A 348 44.34 2.72 11.41
C LEU A 348 43.68 1.50 12.07
N GLU A 349 44.01 0.28 11.67
CA GLU A 349 43.37 -0.95 12.15
C GLU A 349 43.47 -1.12 13.66
N ASP A 350 44.60 -0.76 14.25
CA ASP A 350 44.79 -0.79 15.71
C ASP A 350 44.14 0.40 16.41
N ASN A 351 43.79 1.46 15.68
CA ASN A 351 43.32 2.73 16.24
C ASN A 351 41.80 2.89 16.13
N VAL A 352 41.09 2.17 15.25
CA VAL A 352 39.65 2.31 15.04
C VAL A 352 38.93 1.01 15.36
N ILE A 353 38.02 1.06 16.33
CA ILE A 353 37.29 -0.11 16.86
C ILE A 353 35.80 0.07 16.60
N PHE A 354 35.22 -0.80 15.76
CA PHE A 354 33.79 -0.81 15.47
C PHE A 354 33.04 -1.74 16.42
N TYR A 355 32.12 -1.19 17.21
CA TYR A 355 31.30 -1.93 18.17
C TYR A 355 29.94 -2.36 17.60
N GLY A 356 29.47 -1.72 16.52
CA GLY A 356 28.10 -1.90 16.06
C GLY A 356 27.09 -1.24 17.00
N TRP A 357 25.85 -1.74 17.03
CA TRP A 357 24.83 -1.25 17.97
C TRP A 357 25.19 -1.60 19.42
N VAL A 358 25.07 -0.63 20.32
CA VAL A 358 25.31 -0.77 21.76
C VAL A 358 23.98 -0.65 22.51
N ASP A 359 23.68 -1.62 23.37
CA ASP A 359 22.39 -1.70 24.08
C ASP A 359 22.41 -0.95 25.43
N ASP A 360 23.51 -1.03 26.18
CA ASP A 360 23.74 -0.27 27.42
C ASP A 360 24.83 0.78 27.21
N MET A 361 24.41 2.03 26.99
CA MET A 361 25.30 3.15 26.75
C MET A 361 26.02 3.60 28.03
N ASP A 362 25.43 3.45 29.21
CA ASP A 362 26.05 3.89 30.47
C ASP A 362 27.34 3.08 30.74
N GLU A 363 27.28 1.76 30.52
CA GLU A 363 28.43 0.85 30.55
C GLU A 363 29.49 1.25 29.51
N TRP A 364 29.08 1.52 28.26
CA TRP A 364 30.01 1.75 27.15
C TRP A 364 30.77 3.07 27.21
N TRP A 365 30.15 4.11 27.80
CA TRP A 365 30.79 5.42 27.99
C TRP A 365 31.88 5.41 29.07
N GLU A 366 31.94 4.39 29.93
CA GLU A 366 32.67 4.42 31.20
C GLU A 366 34.18 4.70 31.07
N ASP A 367 34.82 4.24 30.00
CA ASP A 367 36.26 4.33 29.71
C ASP A 367 36.63 5.40 28.67
N LYS A 368 35.67 6.22 28.22
CA LYS A 368 35.88 7.24 27.17
C LYS A 368 36.32 8.59 27.75
N ASN A 369 37.15 9.34 27.02
CA ASN A 369 37.63 10.67 27.41
C ASN A 369 37.01 11.78 26.55
N TYR A 370 36.83 11.54 25.25
CA TYR A 370 36.28 12.53 24.34
C TYR A 370 35.10 11.95 23.57
N LEU A 371 34.15 12.79 23.20
CA LEU A 371 33.21 12.50 22.12
C LEU A 371 33.58 13.36 20.92
N LEU A 372 33.81 12.71 19.78
CA LEU A 372 34.00 13.37 18.49
C LEU A 372 32.68 13.32 17.70
N SER A 373 32.06 14.48 17.51
CA SER A 373 30.91 14.66 16.60
C SER A 373 31.38 15.31 15.31
N THR A 374 31.31 14.55 14.21
CA THR A 374 31.68 15.03 12.87
C THR A 374 30.47 15.37 12.01
N SER A 375 29.26 15.30 12.55
CA SER A 375 28.01 15.45 11.80
C SER A 375 27.95 16.75 11.01
N ILE A 376 27.48 16.68 9.76
CA ILE A 376 27.22 17.88 8.92
C ILE A 376 25.86 18.50 9.22
N HIS A 377 24.95 17.73 9.84
CA HIS A 377 23.59 18.16 10.15
C HIS A 377 23.06 17.39 11.37
N GLU A 378 22.62 18.12 12.39
CA GLU A 378 21.92 17.62 13.59
C GLU A 378 20.76 18.53 13.95
N SER A 379 19.75 17.98 14.62
CA SER A 379 18.76 18.79 15.36
C SER A 379 19.30 19.15 16.74
N PHE A 380 19.55 18.17 17.59
CA PHE A 380 20.01 18.38 18.97
C PHE A 380 21.38 17.75 19.26
N GLY A 381 21.67 16.60 18.64
CA GLY A 381 22.86 15.80 18.97
C GLY A 381 22.74 15.12 20.34
N TYR A 382 21.80 14.18 20.48
CA TYR A 382 21.52 13.51 21.76
C TYR A 382 22.76 12.81 22.35
N ASN A 383 23.57 12.18 21.50
CA ASN A 383 24.85 11.57 21.85
C ASN A 383 25.85 12.57 22.47
N ILE A 384 25.83 13.84 22.03
CA ILE A 384 26.65 14.92 22.60
C ILE A 384 26.22 15.19 24.02
N ALA A 385 24.91 15.33 24.21
CA ALA A 385 24.33 15.55 25.53
C ALA A 385 24.58 14.37 26.49
N GLU A 386 24.44 13.12 26.02
CA GLU A 386 24.77 11.92 26.80
C GLU A 386 26.24 11.91 27.23
N ALA A 387 27.18 12.17 26.32
CA ALA A 387 28.60 12.18 26.65
C ALA A 387 28.93 13.26 27.70
N MET A 388 28.43 14.49 27.49
CA MET A 388 28.62 15.59 28.44
C MET A 388 28.05 15.25 29.82
N SER A 389 26.92 14.55 29.89
CA SER A 389 26.32 14.11 31.15
C SER A 389 27.22 13.14 31.94
N LYS A 390 28.08 12.35 31.28
CA LYS A 390 29.07 11.48 31.93
C LYS A 390 30.45 12.15 32.15
N GLY A 391 30.54 13.47 31.98
CA GLY A 391 31.79 14.22 32.14
C GLY A 391 32.78 14.06 30.98
N ILE A 392 32.32 13.60 29.81
CA ILE A 392 33.15 13.39 28.63
C ILE A 392 33.24 14.71 27.85
N LYS A 393 34.45 15.10 27.44
CA LYS A 393 34.66 16.36 26.71
C LYS A 393 34.05 16.26 25.29
N PRO A 394 33.15 17.17 24.92
CA PRO A 394 32.59 17.20 23.57
C PRO A 394 33.54 17.92 22.59
N ILE A 395 33.71 17.37 21.40
CA ILE A 395 34.43 17.96 20.26
C ILE A 395 33.46 17.96 19.09
N ILE A 396 32.88 19.12 18.78
CA ILE A 396 31.68 19.23 17.95
C ILE A 396 31.99 19.94 16.64
N HIS A 397 31.71 19.33 15.51
CA HIS A 397 31.85 20.01 14.22
C HIS A 397 30.85 21.18 14.08
N ASN A 398 31.26 22.26 13.42
CA ASN A 398 30.43 23.43 13.17
C ASN A 398 29.31 23.18 12.12
N PHE A 399 28.34 22.32 12.47
CA PHE A 399 27.15 22.11 11.65
C PHE A 399 26.14 23.26 11.79
N TYR A 400 25.27 23.42 10.79
CA TYR A 400 24.27 24.50 10.78
C TYR A 400 23.36 24.45 12.03
N GLY A 401 23.35 25.53 12.80
CA GLY A 401 22.57 25.69 14.03
C GLY A 401 23.29 25.28 15.33
N VAL A 402 24.51 24.71 15.29
CA VAL A 402 25.18 24.21 16.50
C VAL A 402 25.46 25.31 17.55
N LYS A 403 25.76 26.53 17.10
CA LYS A 403 26.10 27.69 17.96
C LYS A 403 24.91 28.19 18.78
N GLU A 404 23.69 27.84 18.38
CA GLU A 404 22.48 28.12 19.17
C GLU A 404 22.31 27.13 20.34
N LEU A 405 22.98 25.97 20.27
CA LEU A 405 22.81 24.86 21.20
C LEU A 405 24.00 24.71 22.15
N TYR A 406 25.22 24.82 21.63
CA TYR A 406 26.48 24.54 22.33
C TYR A 406 27.43 25.75 22.31
N PRO A 407 28.29 25.93 23.33
CA PRO A 407 29.24 27.04 23.39
C PRO A 407 30.31 26.91 22.31
N ASP A 408 30.72 28.05 21.74
CA ASP A 408 31.73 28.13 20.67
C ASP A 408 33.04 27.40 21.01
N LYS A 409 33.44 27.37 22.28
CA LYS A 409 34.69 26.70 22.71
C LYS A 409 34.70 25.18 22.55
N TYR A 410 33.55 24.54 22.29
CA TYR A 410 33.47 23.10 21.99
C TYR A 410 33.26 22.83 20.49
N ILE A 411 33.26 23.88 19.67
CA ILE A 411 32.96 23.81 18.24
C ILE A 411 34.24 23.99 17.42
N TYR A 412 34.42 23.16 16.38
CA TYR A 412 35.54 23.24 15.45
C TYR A 412 35.09 23.29 13.98
N ASP A 413 35.85 23.99 13.15
CA ASP A 413 35.64 24.11 11.71
C ASP A 413 36.54 23.14 10.94
N THR A 414 37.77 22.94 11.41
CA THR A 414 38.80 22.15 10.68
C THR A 414 39.32 20.94 11.46
N VAL A 415 39.90 19.99 10.72
CA VAL A 415 40.55 18.80 11.31
C VAL A 415 41.63 19.21 12.31
N ASP A 416 42.43 20.23 12.00
CA ASP A 416 43.53 20.68 12.87
C ASP A 416 43.03 21.31 14.18
N GLU A 417 41.92 22.03 14.14
CA GLU A 417 41.27 22.54 15.35
C GLU A 417 40.75 21.41 16.23
N ALA A 418 40.08 20.39 15.65
CA ALA A 418 39.63 19.23 16.41
C ALA A 418 40.80 18.50 17.09
N VAL A 419 41.91 18.30 16.36
CA VAL A 419 43.14 17.72 16.90
C VAL A 419 43.68 18.55 18.07
N LYS A 420 43.80 19.88 17.88
CA LYS A 420 44.27 20.81 18.92
C LYS A 420 43.39 20.76 20.17
N MET A 421 42.08 20.68 20.01
CA MET A 421 41.12 20.61 21.13
C MET A 421 41.23 19.30 21.91
N ILE A 422 41.52 18.18 21.23
CA ILE A 422 41.71 16.86 21.85
C ILE A 422 43.05 16.82 22.59
N THR A 423 44.12 17.38 22.02
CA THR A 423 45.46 17.39 22.62
C THR A 423 45.69 18.48 23.66
N SER A 424 44.71 19.37 23.87
CA SER A 424 44.79 20.43 24.89
C SER A 424 44.61 19.87 26.31
N ASP A 425 45.33 20.44 27.28
CA ASP A 425 45.19 20.13 28.71
C ASP A 425 43.89 20.69 29.31
N GLU A 426 43.15 21.53 28.58
CA GLU A 426 41.87 22.07 29.04
C GLU A 426 40.79 20.97 29.11
N TYR A 427 40.49 20.52 30.32
CA TYR A 427 39.48 19.48 30.57
C TYR A 427 38.71 19.76 31.87
N ASN A 428 37.39 19.89 31.80
CA ASN A 428 36.53 20.18 32.95
C ASN A 428 35.21 19.40 32.89
N SER A 429 35.19 18.22 33.51
CA SER A 429 34.03 17.31 33.50
C SER A 429 32.79 17.94 34.14
N LYS A 430 32.97 18.72 35.20
CA LYS A 430 31.86 19.36 35.94
C LYS A 430 31.17 20.40 35.07
N GLU A 431 31.96 21.21 34.37
CA GLU A 431 31.42 22.19 33.42
C GLU A 431 30.55 21.53 32.35
N TYR A 432 31.00 20.40 31.78
CA TYR A 432 30.24 19.70 30.74
C TYR A 432 28.91 19.18 31.29
N ARG A 433 28.93 18.64 32.51
CA ARG A 433 27.72 18.15 33.20
C ARG A 433 26.77 19.29 33.54
N GLU A 434 27.24 20.34 34.20
CA GLU A 434 26.44 21.53 34.58
C GLU A 434 25.79 22.18 33.35
N PHE A 435 26.52 22.26 32.25
CA PHE A 435 25.99 22.75 31.00
C PHE A 435 24.80 21.93 30.52
N ILE A 436 24.88 20.58 30.57
CA ILE A 436 23.82 19.73 30.02
C ILE A 436 22.59 19.62 30.94
N GLU A 437 22.69 20.00 32.22
CA GLU A 437 21.55 20.06 33.14
C GLU A 437 20.44 21.01 32.68
N ARG A 438 20.73 21.93 31.76
CA ARG A 438 19.69 22.76 31.10
C ARG A 438 18.83 21.99 30.10
N PHE A 439 19.32 20.86 29.61
CA PHE A 439 18.64 19.93 28.72
C PHE A 439 18.34 18.60 29.43
N SER A 440 17.98 18.65 30.71
CA SER A 440 17.58 17.44 31.43
C SER A 440 16.21 16.93 30.96
N LEU A 441 15.98 15.63 31.09
CA LEU A 441 14.71 14.99 30.80
C LEU A 441 13.57 15.60 31.63
N GLU A 442 13.82 15.96 32.90
CA GLU A 442 12.82 16.59 33.76
C GLU A 442 12.33 17.93 33.19
N LYS A 443 13.27 18.77 32.70
CA LYS A 443 12.92 20.05 32.04
C LYS A 443 12.16 19.84 30.74
N GLN A 444 12.53 18.83 29.95
CA GLN A 444 11.79 18.47 28.74
C GLN A 444 10.33 18.10 29.09
N ILE A 445 10.15 17.23 30.08
CA ILE A 445 8.82 16.78 30.53
C ILE A 445 8.02 17.96 31.08
N GLU A 446 8.62 18.85 31.89
CA GLU A 446 7.95 20.03 32.43
C GLU A 446 7.47 20.98 31.32
N ASN A 447 8.30 21.25 30.31
CA ASN A 447 7.92 22.04 29.14
C ASN A 447 6.74 21.40 28.39
N ILE A 448 6.78 20.08 28.18
CA ILE A 448 5.68 19.35 27.53
C ILE A 448 4.40 19.40 28.36
N LYS A 449 4.48 19.23 29.69
CA LYS A 449 3.34 19.36 30.60
C LYS A 449 2.72 20.74 30.53
N GLN A 450 3.54 21.79 30.44
CA GLN A 450 3.05 23.15 30.31
C GLN A 450 2.33 23.37 28.96
N ILE A 451 2.84 22.81 27.87
CA ILE A 451 2.17 22.83 26.56
C ILE A 451 0.80 22.15 26.64
N LEU A 452 0.74 20.95 27.23
CA LEU A 452 -0.50 20.18 27.36
C LEU A 452 -1.51 20.86 28.30
N LYS A 453 -1.05 21.42 29.43
CA LYS A 453 -1.88 22.16 30.39
C LYS A 453 -2.53 23.39 29.75
N ASN A 454 -1.86 24.02 28.80
CA ASN A 454 -2.42 25.15 28.04
C ASN A 454 -3.46 24.72 26.98
N MET A 455 -3.76 23.43 26.83
CA MET A 455 -4.76 22.90 25.89
C MET A 455 -6.06 22.47 26.57
N VAL A 456 -6.07 22.38 27.90
CA VAL A 456 -7.20 21.99 28.75
C VAL A 456 -7.48 23.09 29.78
N ASP A 457 -8.74 23.28 30.16
CA ASP A 457 -9.12 24.26 31.18
C ASP A 457 -8.90 23.73 32.61
N LYS A 458 -9.27 24.53 33.62
CA LYS A 458 -9.07 24.17 35.05
C LYS A 458 -9.88 22.94 35.49
N ASP A 459 -10.92 22.59 34.75
CA ASP A 459 -11.79 21.44 35.00
C ASP A 459 -11.43 20.23 34.11
N GLY A 460 -10.37 20.34 33.31
CA GLY A 460 -9.87 19.29 32.41
C GLY A 460 -10.63 19.18 31.09
N LEU A 461 -11.51 20.13 30.76
CA LEU A 461 -12.23 20.21 29.49
C LEU A 461 -11.35 20.89 28.42
N LEU A 462 -11.49 20.48 27.15
CA LEU A 462 -10.67 21.00 26.06
C LEU A 462 -10.94 22.50 25.83
N LEU A 463 -9.89 23.33 25.82
CA LEU A 463 -10.03 24.77 25.54
C LEU A 463 -10.45 24.97 24.07
N THR A 464 -11.64 25.52 23.82
CA THR A 464 -12.14 25.77 22.47
C THR A 464 -11.36 26.89 21.77
N LYS A 465 -11.09 26.75 20.46
CA LYS A 465 -10.45 27.82 19.64
C LYS A 465 -11.27 29.11 19.74
N THR A 466 -10.70 30.18 20.30
CA THR A 466 -11.06 31.53 19.91
C THR A 466 -10.55 31.72 18.47
N LYS A 467 -11.48 31.75 17.51
CA LYS A 467 -11.14 32.14 16.14
C LYS A 467 -10.71 33.60 16.18
N ASN A 468 -9.42 33.86 15.96
CA ASN A 468 -8.98 35.18 15.52
C ASN A 468 -9.68 35.49 14.19
N ASP A 469 -10.50 36.52 14.29
CA ASP A 469 -11.02 37.42 13.29
C ASP A 469 -9.94 37.96 12.35
N GLY A 470 -9.68 37.22 11.28
CA GLY A 470 -8.89 37.70 10.15
C GLY A 470 -9.61 37.42 8.84
N SER A 471 -10.53 38.32 8.49
CA SER A 471 -11.18 38.47 7.17
C SER A 471 -11.88 37.24 6.56
N PHE A 472 -12.90 36.72 7.26
CA PHE A 472 -14.06 36.17 6.56
C PHE A 472 -14.86 37.35 5.98
N ILE A 473 -14.78 37.52 4.66
CA ILE A 473 -15.75 38.36 3.94
C ILE A 473 -17.13 37.71 4.16
N ASN A 474 -17.98 38.48 4.85
CA ASN A 474 -19.40 38.25 5.03
C ASN A 474 -20.09 37.84 3.73
N LEU A 475 -20.58 36.61 3.65
CA LEU A 475 -21.76 36.25 2.83
C LEU A 475 -22.56 35.15 3.55
N ARG A 476 -23.15 35.50 4.69
CA ARG A 476 -24.39 34.87 5.18
C ARG A 476 -25.41 35.97 5.39
N ASN A 477 -26.08 36.28 4.30
CA ASN A 477 -27.46 36.74 4.20
C ASN A 477 -27.66 37.07 2.73
N ASN A 478 -28.36 36.19 2.03
CA ASN A 478 -29.26 36.57 0.94
C ASN A 478 -30.12 35.35 0.64
N ASP A 479 -31.43 35.57 0.73
CA ASP A 479 -32.41 34.79 0.00
C ASP A 479 -31.95 34.70 -1.48
N ALA A 480 -31.42 33.54 -1.88
CA ALA A 480 -31.07 33.26 -3.27
C ALA A 480 -31.93 32.09 -3.74
N ASN A 481 -33.19 32.44 -4.02
CA ASN A 481 -34.07 31.73 -4.93
C ASN A 481 -33.37 31.50 -6.29
N ILE A 482 -33.51 30.30 -6.85
CA ILE A 482 -33.54 29.99 -8.30
C ILE A 482 -32.23 30.23 -9.12
N SER A 483 -31.33 31.14 -8.71
CA SER A 483 -30.19 31.58 -9.54
C SER A 483 -29.04 30.57 -9.69
N GLN A 484 -28.78 29.73 -8.67
CA GLN A 484 -27.68 28.74 -8.74
C GLN A 484 -27.96 27.58 -9.71
N VAL A 485 -29.23 27.23 -9.91
CA VAL A 485 -29.62 26.18 -10.88
C VAL A 485 -29.48 26.71 -12.30
N GLU A 486 -29.83 27.97 -12.55
CA GLU A 486 -29.67 28.62 -13.86
C GLU A 486 -28.19 28.77 -14.27
N ASP A 487 -27.31 29.10 -13.32
CA ASP A 487 -25.86 29.20 -13.57
C ASP A 487 -25.21 27.84 -13.92
N ASN A 488 -25.64 26.74 -13.29
CA ASN A 488 -25.15 25.40 -13.62
C ASN A 488 -25.71 24.86 -14.96
N VAL A 489 -26.97 25.18 -15.30
CA VAL A 489 -27.54 24.78 -16.61
C VAL A 489 -26.76 25.42 -17.78
N SER A 490 -26.34 26.67 -17.63
CA SER A 490 -25.46 27.34 -18.60
C SER A 490 -24.10 26.64 -18.76
N CYS A 491 -23.53 26.09 -17.68
CA CYS A 491 -22.24 25.41 -17.71
C CYS A 491 -22.31 24.01 -18.35
N TRP A 492 -23.36 23.23 -18.07
CA TRP A 492 -23.55 21.90 -18.65
C TRP A 492 -23.79 21.94 -20.15
N LYS A 493 -24.60 22.89 -20.63
CA LYS A 493 -24.81 23.07 -22.07
C LYS A 493 -23.48 23.28 -22.81
N LYS A 494 -22.59 24.10 -22.25
CA LYS A 494 -21.25 24.32 -22.80
C LYS A 494 -20.38 23.06 -22.74
N LEU A 495 -20.44 22.33 -21.62
CA LEU A 495 -19.70 21.07 -21.42
C LEU A 495 -20.08 20.04 -22.51
N TRP A 496 -21.37 19.72 -22.63
CA TRP A 496 -21.84 18.71 -23.58
C TRP A 496 -21.63 19.11 -25.04
N SER A 497 -21.76 20.41 -25.36
CA SER A 497 -21.42 20.93 -26.69
C SER A 497 -19.95 20.70 -27.07
N ASN A 498 -19.03 20.74 -26.10
CA ASN A 498 -17.61 20.44 -26.34
C ASN A 498 -17.37 18.95 -26.52
N TYR A 499 -18.00 18.11 -25.70
CA TYR A 499 -17.90 16.66 -25.84
C TYR A 499 -18.46 16.17 -27.17
N LEU A 500 -19.55 16.77 -27.68
CA LEU A 500 -20.12 16.43 -28.98
C LEU A 500 -19.14 16.63 -30.16
N ARG A 501 -18.15 17.53 -30.00
CA ARG A 501 -17.09 17.77 -31.00
C ARG A 501 -15.90 16.82 -30.86
N THR A 502 -15.88 15.98 -29.82
CA THR A 502 -14.81 15.03 -29.55
C THR A 502 -15.17 13.68 -30.15
N ASP A 503 -14.16 12.97 -30.67
CA ASP A 503 -14.33 11.61 -31.19
C ASP A 503 -14.96 10.67 -30.14
N PRO A 504 -16.13 10.06 -30.41
CA PRO A 504 -16.78 9.07 -29.54
C PRO A 504 -15.87 7.96 -29.05
N VAL A 505 -14.93 7.51 -29.89
CA VAL A 505 -13.99 6.44 -29.52
C VAL A 505 -13.03 6.92 -28.43
N LYS A 506 -12.58 8.18 -28.49
CA LYS A 506 -11.72 8.76 -27.43
C LYS A 506 -12.45 8.92 -26.11
N ILE A 507 -13.70 9.38 -26.14
CA ILE A 507 -14.54 9.54 -24.94
C ILE A 507 -14.76 8.17 -24.29
N ALA A 508 -15.14 7.18 -25.09
CA ALA A 508 -15.39 5.82 -24.61
C ALA A 508 -14.12 5.14 -24.07
N ASN A 509 -12.93 5.50 -24.53
CA ASN A 509 -11.67 4.85 -24.15
C ASN A 509 -10.82 5.63 -23.14
N GLU A 510 -11.37 6.68 -22.53
CA GLU A 510 -10.70 7.36 -21.42
C GLU A 510 -10.57 6.40 -20.23
N ILE A 511 -9.33 6.04 -19.88
CA ILE A 511 -9.02 4.97 -18.92
C ILE A 511 -9.72 5.13 -17.56
N PHE A 512 -9.83 6.36 -17.04
CA PHE A 512 -10.45 6.62 -15.74
C PHE A 512 -11.97 6.49 -15.83
N GLY A 513 -12.55 6.94 -16.94
CA GLY A 513 -13.98 6.73 -17.23
C GLY A 513 -14.34 5.27 -17.43
N VAL A 514 -13.49 4.49 -18.14
CA VAL A 514 -13.76 3.06 -18.39
C VAL A 514 -13.66 2.24 -17.12
N THR A 515 -12.61 2.47 -16.33
CA THR A 515 -12.41 1.76 -15.06
C THR A 515 -13.57 2.01 -14.10
N LEU A 516 -13.99 3.27 -13.94
CA LEU A 516 -15.10 3.62 -13.05
C LEU A 516 -16.41 2.94 -13.44
N ARG A 517 -16.81 2.97 -14.71
CA ARG A 517 -18.09 2.36 -15.13
C ARG A 517 -18.06 0.84 -15.07
N SER A 518 -16.93 0.20 -15.35
CA SER A 518 -16.78 -1.25 -15.16
C SER A 518 -16.82 -1.64 -13.67
N GLU A 519 -16.20 -0.86 -12.78
CA GLU A 519 -16.29 -1.06 -11.32
C GLU A 519 -17.72 -0.85 -10.81
N PHE A 520 -18.44 0.15 -11.36
CA PHE A 520 -19.85 0.38 -11.04
C PHE A 520 -20.74 -0.79 -11.46
N ALA A 521 -20.64 -1.24 -12.71
CA ALA A 521 -21.40 -2.39 -13.22
C ALA A 521 -21.11 -3.67 -12.41
N GLU A 522 -19.84 -3.90 -12.05
CA GLU A 522 -19.44 -5.02 -11.21
C GLU A 522 -20.04 -4.92 -9.80
N LEU A 523 -20.01 -3.75 -9.18
CA LEU A 523 -20.63 -3.50 -7.88
C LEU A 523 -22.12 -3.86 -7.91
N LEU A 524 -22.84 -3.44 -8.96
CA LEU A 524 -24.26 -3.77 -9.09
C LEU A 524 -24.47 -5.28 -9.23
N SER A 525 -23.60 -5.95 -9.98
CA SER A 525 -23.69 -7.40 -10.20
C SER A 525 -23.53 -8.22 -8.93
N ARG A 526 -22.97 -7.66 -7.85
CA ARG A 526 -22.90 -8.33 -6.54
C ARG A 526 -24.27 -8.52 -5.91
N PHE A 527 -25.21 -7.63 -6.21
CA PHE A 527 -26.55 -7.64 -5.62
C PHE A 527 -27.64 -8.07 -6.59
N PHE A 528 -27.48 -7.74 -7.88
CA PHE A 528 -28.51 -7.88 -8.89
C PHE A 528 -28.06 -8.74 -10.07
N TYR A 529 -28.99 -9.51 -10.62
CA TYR A 529 -28.90 -9.98 -12.00
C TYR A 529 -29.23 -8.81 -12.92
N ILE A 530 -28.20 -8.28 -13.59
CA ILE A 530 -28.32 -7.11 -14.48
C ILE A 530 -29.08 -7.45 -15.76
N LYS A 531 -28.91 -8.68 -16.25
CA LYS A 531 -29.60 -9.17 -17.44
C LYS A 531 -31.13 -9.04 -17.27
N ASP A 532 -31.77 -8.49 -18.29
CA ASP A 532 -33.20 -8.22 -18.39
C ASP A 532 -33.77 -7.18 -17.42
N ALA A 533 -32.94 -6.59 -16.53
CA ALA A 533 -33.38 -5.55 -15.62
C ALA A 533 -33.78 -4.29 -16.39
N LYS A 534 -34.92 -3.68 -16.03
CA LYS A 534 -35.35 -2.40 -16.59
C LYS A 534 -34.74 -1.27 -15.76
N ILE A 535 -33.77 -0.56 -16.30
CA ILE A 535 -32.96 0.43 -15.58
C ILE A 535 -33.24 1.84 -16.11
N LEU A 536 -33.35 2.81 -15.22
CA LEU A 536 -33.40 4.24 -15.52
C LEU A 536 -32.14 4.93 -15.00
N GLU A 537 -31.40 5.61 -15.87
CA GLU A 537 -30.32 6.53 -15.47
C GLU A 537 -30.83 7.97 -15.55
N VAL A 538 -30.71 8.72 -14.45
CA VAL A 538 -31.06 10.14 -14.36
C VAL A 538 -29.79 10.97 -14.49
N GLY A 539 -29.70 11.84 -15.49
CA GLY A 539 -28.49 12.62 -15.80
C GLY A 539 -27.42 11.79 -16.49
N THR A 540 -27.76 11.23 -17.65
CA THR A 540 -26.93 10.23 -18.35
C THR A 540 -25.62 10.79 -18.92
N GLY A 541 -25.53 12.11 -19.16
CA GLY A 541 -24.33 12.75 -19.71
C GLY A 541 -23.87 12.09 -21.02
N THR A 542 -22.67 11.53 -21.03
CA THR A 542 -22.16 10.80 -22.21
C THR A 542 -22.93 9.52 -22.56
N GLY A 543 -23.74 8.98 -21.64
CA GLY A 543 -24.47 7.72 -21.80
C GLY A 543 -23.63 6.46 -21.61
N LEU A 544 -22.32 6.57 -21.38
CA LEU A 544 -21.41 5.41 -21.32
C LEU A 544 -21.73 4.43 -20.19
N THR A 545 -22.18 4.89 -19.03
CA THR A 545 -22.60 4.01 -17.92
C THR A 545 -23.86 3.23 -18.28
N SER A 546 -24.85 3.90 -18.91
CA SER A 546 -26.04 3.25 -19.46
C SER A 546 -25.68 2.19 -20.52
N LEU A 547 -24.76 2.52 -21.44
CA LEU A 547 -24.32 1.59 -22.48
C LEU A 547 -23.58 0.39 -21.89
N GLU A 548 -22.72 0.59 -20.89
CA GLU A 548 -22.04 -0.50 -20.16
C GLU A 548 -23.07 -1.47 -19.55
N LEU A 549 -24.10 -0.99 -18.84
CA LEU A 549 -25.14 -1.84 -18.27
C LEU A 549 -25.98 -2.55 -19.35
N SER A 550 -26.21 -1.90 -20.49
CA SER A 550 -26.89 -2.50 -21.63
C SER A 550 -26.08 -3.66 -22.24
N LEU A 551 -24.75 -3.56 -22.30
CA LEU A 551 -23.88 -4.68 -22.69
C LEU A 551 -23.97 -5.88 -21.75
N TRP A 552 -24.33 -5.65 -20.48
CA TRP A 552 -24.60 -6.70 -19.49
C TRP A 552 -26.02 -7.28 -19.60
N GLY A 553 -26.77 -6.86 -20.62
CA GLY A 553 -28.11 -7.34 -20.95
C GLY A 553 -29.24 -6.59 -20.26
N ALA A 554 -28.99 -5.44 -19.64
CA ALA A 554 -30.07 -4.60 -19.09
C ALA A 554 -30.79 -3.82 -20.20
N LYS A 555 -32.06 -3.51 -19.95
CA LYS A 555 -32.84 -2.58 -20.77
C LYS A 555 -32.79 -1.21 -20.14
N VAL A 556 -31.94 -0.35 -20.68
CA VAL A 556 -31.61 0.93 -20.03
C VAL A 556 -32.33 2.08 -20.71
N THR A 557 -32.94 2.96 -19.92
CA THR A 557 -33.39 4.28 -20.37
C THR A 557 -32.49 5.33 -19.73
N GLY A 558 -31.70 6.03 -20.51
CA GLY A 558 -30.93 7.18 -20.03
C GLY A 558 -31.70 8.47 -20.27
N ILE A 559 -31.78 9.34 -19.27
CA ILE A 559 -32.38 10.66 -19.43
C ILE A 559 -31.43 11.77 -19.03
N ASP A 560 -31.60 12.93 -19.65
CA ASP A 560 -30.85 14.14 -19.35
C ASP A 560 -31.73 15.36 -19.64
N ILE A 561 -31.47 16.45 -18.95
CA ILE A 561 -32.15 17.72 -19.17
C ILE A 561 -31.58 18.45 -20.39
N GLU A 562 -30.32 18.15 -20.77
CA GLU A 562 -29.64 18.78 -21.89
C GLU A 562 -29.76 17.96 -23.18
N GLU A 563 -30.24 18.61 -24.25
CA GLU A 563 -30.43 17.95 -25.55
C GLU A 563 -29.11 17.48 -26.18
N GLU A 564 -28.03 18.25 -25.99
CA GLU A 564 -26.69 17.92 -26.52
C GLU A 564 -26.10 16.67 -25.87
N SER A 565 -26.39 16.45 -24.58
CA SER A 565 -26.06 15.21 -23.85
C SER A 565 -26.77 14.01 -24.49
N ILE A 566 -28.07 14.12 -24.74
CA ILE A 566 -28.86 13.07 -25.41
C ILE A 566 -28.37 12.78 -26.84
N LYS A 567 -28.02 13.81 -27.62
CA LYS A 567 -27.43 13.65 -28.97
C LYS A 567 -26.12 12.87 -28.90
N LEU A 568 -25.24 13.23 -27.97
CA LEU A 568 -23.95 12.55 -27.77
C LEU A 568 -24.17 11.08 -27.39
N ALA A 569 -25.03 10.80 -26.41
CA ALA A 569 -25.30 9.45 -25.95
C ALA A 569 -25.88 8.56 -27.07
N LYS A 570 -26.81 9.09 -27.88
CA LYS A 570 -27.33 8.39 -29.07
C LYS A 570 -26.26 8.13 -30.12
N MET A 571 -25.44 9.15 -30.42
CA MET A 571 -24.34 9.01 -31.38
C MET A 571 -23.34 7.92 -30.94
N ILE A 572 -23.02 7.84 -29.65
CA ILE A 572 -22.17 6.77 -29.11
C ILE A 572 -22.91 5.42 -29.22
N ALA A 573 -24.18 5.33 -28.81
CA ALA A 573 -24.96 4.09 -28.91
C ALA A 573 -25.01 3.53 -30.34
N GLU A 574 -25.28 4.39 -31.32
CA GLU A 574 -25.29 4.07 -32.74
C GLU A 574 -23.90 3.64 -33.24
N ARG A 575 -22.85 4.37 -32.85
CA ARG A 575 -21.48 4.06 -33.24
C ARG A 575 -21.04 2.67 -32.78
N TYR A 576 -21.49 2.24 -31.60
CA TYR A 576 -21.16 0.94 -31.01
C TYR A 576 -22.26 -0.12 -31.24
N ASP A 577 -23.27 0.16 -32.07
CA ASP A 577 -24.35 -0.78 -32.38
C ASP A 577 -25.02 -1.36 -31.11
N ILE A 578 -25.42 -0.49 -30.18
CA ILE A 578 -26.12 -0.85 -28.93
C ILE A 578 -27.56 -0.34 -29.01
N HIS A 579 -28.52 -1.26 -29.12
CA HIS A 579 -29.94 -0.92 -29.32
C HIS A 579 -30.83 -1.08 -28.08
N ASP A 580 -30.38 -1.85 -27.08
CA ASP A 580 -31.13 -2.06 -25.82
C ASP A 580 -30.98 -0.90 -24.82
N CYS A 581 -30.53 0.26 -25.30
CA CYS A 581 -30.37 1.49 -24.54
C CYS A 581 -31.08 2.64 -25.25
N ASN A 582 -31.99 3.32 -24.56
CA ASN A 582 -32.80 4.39 -25.11
C ASN A 582 -32.55 5.71 -24.39
N PHE A 583 -32.20 6.76 -25.14
CA PHE A 583 -31.92 8.08 -24.56
C PHE A 583 -33.03 9.08 -24.86
N LYS A 584 -33.52 9.75 -23.81
CA LYS A 584 -34.66 10.69 -23.88
C LYS A 584 -34.37 11.97 -23.11
N LEU A 585 -34.91 13.08 -23.58
CA LEU A 585 -34.96 14.29 -22.79
C LEU A 585 -35.85 14.06 -21.56
N GLY A 586 -35.39 14.45 -20.37
CA GLY A 586 -36.14 14.24 -19.14
C GLY A 586 -35.62 15.06 -17.96
N ASN A 587 -36.52 15.39 -17.03
CA ASN A 587 -36.20 16.15 -15.82
C ASN A 587 -36.23 15.24 -14.59
N GLY A 588 -35.09 15.10 -13.92
CA GLY A 588 -34.93 14.31 -12.69
C GLY A 588 -35.84 14.74 -11.53
N PHE A 589 -36.33 15.97 -11.52
CA PHE A 589 -37.26 16.48 -10.51
C PHE A 589 -38.73 16.21 -10.81
N GLU A 590 -39.06 15.62 -11.95
CA GLU A 590 -40.44 15.36 -12.40
C GLU A 590 -40.60 13.99 -13.10
N LEU A 591 -39.82 12.98 -12.69
CA LEU A 591 -39.76 11.66 -13.34
C LEU A 591 -41.15 11.02 -13.52
N THR A 592 -41.92 10.97 -12.43
CA THR A 592 -43.22 10.31 -12.41
C THR A 592 -44.24 11.02 -13.30
N LYS A 593 -44.22 12.35 -13.31
CA LYS A 593 -45.07 13.21 -14.14
C LYS A 593 -44.74 13.07 -15.62
N GLN A 594 -43.48 12.83 -15.95
CA GLN A 594 -43.00 12.59 -17.32
C GLN A 594 -43.17 11.12 -17.77
N GLY A 595 -43.77 10.26 -16.93
CA GLY A 595 -44.10 8.88 -17.28
C GLY A 595 -42.96 7.89 -17.08
N PHE A 596 -41.84 8.28 -16.45
CA PHE A 596 -40.75 7.38 -16.11
C PHE A 596 -41.12 6.58 -14.85
N LYS A 597 -41.87 5.49 -15.02
CA LYS A 597 -42.35 4.63 -13.93
C LYS A 597 -42.04 3.15 -14.19
N ASP A 598 -42.18 2.36 -13.12
CA ASP A 598 -42.06 0.90 -13.14
C ASP A 598 -40.68 0.41 -13.60
N TYR A 599 -39.63 1.02 -13.08
CA TYR A 599 -38.24 0.57 -13.27
C TYR A 599 -37.80 -0.34 -12.12
N ASP A 600 -36.90 -1.27 -12.42
CA ASP A 600 -36.31 -2.15 -11.41
C ASP A 600 -35.25 -1.42 -10.61
N ILE A 601 -34.38 -0.68 -11.31
CA ILE A 601 -33.32 0.12 -10.73
C ILE A 601 -33.39 1.54 -11.32
N VAL A 602 -33.32 2.55 -10.46
CA VAL A 602 -33.13 3.95 -10.88
C VAL A 602 -31.81 4.43 -10.29
N PHE A 603 -30.93 4.96 -11.13
CA PHE A 603 -29.63 5.41 -10.65
C PHE A 603 -29.22 6.77 -11.23
N ASN A 604 -28.27 7.42 -10.57
CA ASN A 604 -27.47 8.49 -11.17
C ASN A 604 -26.02 8.36 -10.71
N VAL A 605 -25.10 8.84 -11.53
CA VAL A 605 -23.68 8.95 -11.19
C VAL A 605 -23.21 10.32 -11.63
N GLY A 606 -22.77 11.15 -10.69
CA GLY A 606 -22.22 12.47 -10.98
C GLY A 606 -23.28 13.55 -11.24
N VAL A 607 -24.34 13.58 -10.45
CA VAL A 607 -25.50 14.49 -10.63
C VAL A 607 -25.85 15.22 -9.34
N LEU A 608 -26.06 14.47 -8.25
CA LEU A 608 -26.58 15.03 -7.00
C LEU A 608 -25.63 16.01 -6.32
N GLU A 609 -24.34 15.95 -6.62
CA GLU A 609 -23.35 16.84 -6.05
C GLU A 609 -23.51 18.31 -6.44
N HIS A 610 -24.29 18.59 -7.49
CA HIS A 610 -24.53 19.93 -7.99
C HIS A 610 -25.75 20.63 -7.34
N PHE A 611 -26.42 19.98 -6.40
CA PHE A 611 -27.70 20.45 -5.84
C PHE A 611 -27.66 20.62 -4.31
N ASP A 612 -28.51 21.51 -3.78
CA ASP A 612 -28.73 21.63 -2.34
C ASP A 612 -29.55 20.44 -1.78
N ASP A 613 -29.61 20.30 -0.45
CA ASP A 613 -30.27 19.15 0.20
C ASP A 613 -31.76 19.08 -0.15
N THR A 614 -32.44 20.23 -0.30
CA THR A 614 -33.86 20.29 -0.65
C THR A 614 -34.11 19.68 -2.02
N HIS A 615 -33.29 20.05 -3.00
CA HIS A 615 -33.37 19.53 -4.37
C HIS A 615 -32.94 18.06 -4.44
N ILE A 616 -31.88 17.67 -3.73
CA ILE A 616 -31.46 16.27 -3.66
C ILE A 616 -32.61 15.41 -3.10
N ILE A 617 -33.21 15.79 -1.97
CA ILE A 617 -34.32 15.05 -1.36
C ILE A 617 -35.51 14.95 -2.32
N LYS A 618 -35.83 16.02 -3.05
CA LYS A 618 -36.89 15.99 -4.07
C LYS A 618 -36.59 14.98 -5.18
N MET A 619 -35.39 15.00 -5.75
CA MET A 619 -34.99 14.07 -6.80
C MET A 619 -34.97 12.62 -6.30
N LEU A 620 -34.44 12.38 -5.10
CA LEU A 620 -34.44 11.07 -4.46
C LEU A 620 -35.85 10.50 -4.31
N LYS A 621 -36.83 11.33 -3.93
CA LYS A 621 -38.25 10.92 -3.83
C LYS A 621 -38.81 10.54 -5.21
N GLU A 622 -38.58 11.34 -6.24
CA GLU A 622 -39.00 10.99 -7.61
C GLU A 622 -38.37 9.69 -8.10
N MET A 623 -37.06 9.48 -7.85
CA MET A 623 -36.36 8.24 -8.18
C MET A 623 -36.95 7.05 -7.42
N ALA A 624 -37.25 7.22 -6.14
CA ALA A 624 -37.88 6.20 -5.30
C ALA A 624 -39.28 5.83 -5.79
N GLU A 625 -40.06 6.80 -6.27
CA GLU A 625 -41.37 6.53 -6.86
C GLU A 625 -41.27 5.85 -8.23
N SER A 626 -40.17 6.07 -8.96
CA SER A 626 -39.97 5.58 -10.32
C SER A 626 -39.44 4.15 -10.39
N GLY A 627 -38.78 3.64 -9.34
CA GLY A 627 -38.33 2.25 -9.32
C GLY A 627 -38.07 1.62 -7.96
N LYS A 628 -37.70 0.34 -8.00
CA LYS A 628 -37.68 -0.54 -6.81
C LYS A 628 -36.43 -0.35 -5.96
N TYR A 629 -35.27 -0.21 -6.61
CA TYR A 629 -33.99 0.11 -5.96
C TYR A 629 -33.42 1.40 -6.53
N ILE A 630 -32.78 2.19 -5.67
CA ILE A 630 -32.16 3.47 -6.01
C ILE A 630 -30.68 3.36 -5.79
N ILE A 631 -29.89 3.86 -6.72
CA ILE A 631 -28.43 3.81 -6.64
C ILE A 631 -27.86 5.19 -6.95
N ILE A 632 -27.06 5.73 -6.04
CA ILE A 632 -26.44 7.03 -6.17
C ILE A 632 -24.93 6.86 -6.23
N GLY A 633 -24.29 7.47 -7.22
CA GLY A 633 -22.85 7.64 -7.30
C GLY A 633 -22.46 9.11 -7.24
N VAL A 634 -21.63 9.50 -6.28
CA VAL A 634 -21.08 10.86 -6.18
C VAL A 634 -19.58 10.83 -5.89
N PRO A 635 -18.82 11.88 -6.26
CA PRO A 635 -17.43 12.00 -5.84
C PRO A 635 -17.30 11.95 -4.30
N TYR A 636 -16.37 11.12 -3.81
CA TYR A 636 -16.17 10.88 -2.38
C TYR A 636 -15.19 11.89 -1.78
N SER A 637 -15.67 12.80 -0.94
CA SER A 637 -14.86 13.85 -0.31
C SER A 637 -13.91 13.35 0.78
N GLY A 638 -13.96 12.05 1.13
CA GLY A 638 -12.93 11.40 1.92
C GLY A 638 -11.68 11.01 1.12
N SER A 639 -11.71 11.07 -0.22
CA SER A 639 -10.51 10.96 -1.05
C SER A 639 -9.71 12.25 -0.98
N ALA A 640 -8.55 12.21 -0.33
CA ALA A 640 -7.62 13.34 -0.27
C ALA A 640 -7.16 13.75 -1.68
N VAL A 641 -7.02 12.78 -2.59
CA VAL A 641 -6.60 13.02 -3.99
C VAL A 641 -7.66 13.82 -4.74
N TYR A 642 -8.91 13.38 -4.70
CA TYR A 642 -10.02 14.11 -5.32
C TYR A 642 -10.15 15.52 -4.76
N LYS A 643 -10.13 15.67 -3.43
CA LYS A 643 -10.28 16.97 -2.77
C LYS A 643 -9.18 17.95 -3.17
N LEU A 644 -7.93 17.50 -3.16
CA LEU A 644 -6.79 18.31 -3.61
C LEU A 644 -6.90 18.69 -5.09
N ALA A 645 -7.32 17.76 -5.97
CA ALA A 645 -7.43 18.04 -7.40
C ALA A 645 -8.57 19.01 -7.73
N LYS A 646 -9.70 18.88 -7.01
CA LYS A 646 -10.83 19.81 -7.08
C LYS A 646 -10.40 21.20 -6.65
N ASP A 647 -9.82 21.34 -5.45
CA ASP A 647 -9.33 22.62 -4.93
C ASP A 647 -8.29 23.26 -5.86
N TYR A 648 -7.36 22.46 -6.40
CA TYR A 648 -6.35 22.91 -7.34
C TYR A 648 -6.97 23.46 -8.64
N SER A 649 -7.89 22.71 -9.23
CA SER A 649 -8.54 23.06 -10.50
C SER A 649 -9.48 24.26 -10.35
N GLN A 650 -10.20 24.36 -9.23
CA GLN A 650 -11.04 25.51 -8.91
C GLN A 650 -10.20 26.79 -8.78
N LYS A 651 -9.06 26.74 -8.09
CA LYS A 651 -8.12 27.88 -8.00
C LYS A 651 -7.56 28.29 -9.37
N LYS A 652 -7.45 27.36 -10.31
CA LYS A 652 -6.97 27.59 -11.67
C LYS A 652 -8.08 27.94 -12.67
N ASN A 653 -9.35 27.99 -12.24
CA ASN A 653 -10.51 28.13 -13.11
C ASN A 653 -10.56 27.08 -14.24
N THR A 654 -10.02 25.89 -13.99
CA THR A 654 -10.02 24.73 -14.92
C THR A 654 -11.04 23.66 -14.51
N TRP A 655 -11.83 23.91 -13.45
CA TRP A 655 -12.92 23.02 -13.04
C TRP A 655 -14.13 23.22 -13.96
N GLU A 656 -14.40 22.22 -14.79
CA GLU A 656 -15.39 22.30 -15.89
C GLU A 656 -16.81 21.89 -15.48
N TYR A 657 -16.98 21.28 -14.30
CA TYR A 657 -18.24 20.67 -13.85
C TYR A 657 -19.12 21.61 -13.01
N GLY A 658 -18.74 22.88 -12.87
CA GLY A 658 -19.50 23.84 -12.08
C GLY A 658 -19.34 23.65 -10.56
N VAL A 659 -20.34 24.07 -9.79
CA VAL A 659 -20.31 23.96 -8.32
C VAL A 659 -20.63 22.54 -7.90
N GLU A 660 -19.81 21.97 -7.02
CA GLU A 660 -20.01 20.64 -6.44
C GLU A 660 -19.86 20.66 -4.93
N ARG A 661 -20.78 19.98 -4.24
CA ARG A 661 -20.77 19.82 -2.79
C ARG A 661 -19.96 18.60 -2.38
N ASP A 662 -19.66 18.52 -1.09
CA ASP A 662 -18.85 17.44 -0.52
C ASP A 662 -19.72 16.32 0.07
N PHE A 663 -19.38 15.06 -0.22
CA PHE A 663 -20.09 13.87 0.29
C PHE A 663 -19.14 12.87 0.93
N PHE A 664 -19.47 12.48 2.17
CA PHE A 664 -18.80 11.40 2.90
C PHE A 664 -19.71 10.18 3.10
N THR A 665 -21.02 10.38 3.08
CA THR A 665 -22.05 9.34 3.17
C THR A 665 -23.37 9.88 2.61
N PHE A 666 -24.23 9.00 2.08
CA PHE A 666 -25.56 9.38 1.58
C PHE A 666 -26.70 8.92 2.50
N LYS A 667 -26.38 8.18 3.56
CA LYS A 667 -27.36 7.57 4.48
C LYS A 667 -28.35 8.55 5.09
N GLN A 668 -27.92 9.77 5.41
CA GLN A 668 -28.80 10.77 6.03
C GLN A 668 -29.83 11.31 5.01
N LEU A 669 -29.38 11.69 3.82
CA LEU A 669 -30.25 12.17 2.74
C LEU A 669 -31.24 11.10 2.28
N PHE A 670 -30.84 9.83 2.26
CA PHE A 670 -31.77 8.72 2.04
C PHE A 670 -32.88 8.68 3.09
N LYS A 671 -32.54 8.74 4.37
CA LYS A 671 -33.53 8.73 5.46
C LYS A 671 -34.50 9.91 5.35
N GLU A 672 -34.00 11.11 5.07
CA GLU A 672 -34.82 12.31 4.91
C GLU A 672 -35.73 12.25 3.67
N ALA A 673 -35.31 11.54 2.63
CA ALA A 673 -36.12 11.24 1.46
C ALA A 673 -37.12 10.07 1.68
N GLY A 674 -37.12 9.41 2.83
CA GLY A 674 -37.97 8.24 3.09
C GLY A 674 -37.45 6.94 2.46
N ILE A 675 -36.15 6.87 2.17
CA ILE A 675 -35.46 5.73 1.58
C ILE A 675 -34.68 4.99 2.67
N ILE A 676 -34.83 3.67 2.71
CA ILE A 676 -34.06 2.77 3.56
C ILE A 676 -32.67 2.59 2.94
N PRO A 677 -31.58 3.03 3.60
CA PRO A 677 -30.23 2.79 3.12
C PRO A 677 -29.87 1.30 3.30
N LEU A 678 -29.42 0.66 2.22
CA LEU A 678 -29.11 -0.77 2.17
C LEU A 678 -27.61 -1.03 2.14
N TYR A 679 -26.87 -0.26 1.35
CA TYR A 679 -25.44 -0.49 1.14
C TYR A 679 -24.72 0.80 0.78
N GLU A 680 -23.45 0.93 1.15
CA GLU A 680 -22.59 2.05 0.78
C GLU A 680 -21.13 1.60 0.67
N GLU A 681 -20.45 1.92 -0.43
CA GLU A 681 -19.05 1.57 -0.69
C GLU A 681 -18.37 2.62 -1.58
N VAL A 682 -17.06 2.76 -1.43
CA VAL A 682 -16.25 3.61 -2.31
C VAL A 682 -15.59 2.76 -3.40
N ILE A 683 -15.78 3.14 -4.66
CA ILE A 683 -15.14 2.58 -5.84
C ILE A 683 -14.24 3.63 -6.51
N GLY A 684 -13.59 3.25 -7.60
CA GLY A 684 -12.78 4.14 -8.44
C GLY A 684 -11.29 3.99 -8.18
N VAL A 685 -10.79 2.76 -8.12
CA VAL A 685 -9.40 2.46 -7.75
C VAL A 685 -8.42 3.12 -8.72
N ILE A 686 -8.64 2.95 -10.02
CA ILE A 686 -7.83 3.60 -11.07
C ILE A 686 -8.33 5.02 -11.34
N SER A 687 -9.65 5.24 -11.31
CA SER A 687 -10.23 6.55 -11.64
C SER A 687 -9.76 7.67 -10.71
N GLU A 688 -9.44 7.37 -9.45
CA GLU A 688 -8.85 8.33 -8.52
C GLU A 688 -7.53 8.93 -9.04
N ALA A 689 -6.71 8.13 -9.74
CA ALA A 689 -5.48 8.64 -10.36
C ALA A 689 -5.75 9.65 -11.49
N GLY A 690 -6.96 9.66 -12.06
CA GLY A 690 -7.38 10.68 -13.01
C GLY A 690 -7.42 12.08 -12.41
N TYR A 691 -7.71 12.20 -11.11
CA TYR A 691 -7.61 13.45 -10.38
C TYR A 691 -6.15 13.88 -10.17
N VAL A 692 -5.23 12.93 -9.95
CA VAL A 692 -3.78 13.22 -9.91
C VAL A 692 -3.29 13.77 -11.24
N ARG A 693 -3.76 13.23 -12.38
CA ARG A 693 -3.41 13.72 -13.72
C ARG A 693 -3.67 15.23 -13.89
N ARG A 694 -4.69 15.77 -13.21
CA ARG A 694 -5.02 17.22 -13.24
C ARG A 694 -4.02 18.09 -12.47
N ILE A 695 -3.30 17.51 -11.49
CA ILE A 695 -2.30 18.20 -10.67
C ILE A 695 -0.89 17.98 -11.23
N ASN A 696 -0.51 16.71 -11.41
CA ASN A 696 0.78 16.29 -11.95
C ASN A 696 0.60 15.03 -12.82
N PRO A 697 0.59 15.18 -14.16
CA PRO A 697 0.49 14.05 -15.08
C PRO A 697 1.56 12.97 -14.88
N GLU A 698 2.79 13.34 -14.50
CA GLU A 698 3.90 12.40 -14.32
C GLU A 698 3.70 11.48 -13.10
N ALA A 699 2.92 11.91 -12.12
CA ALA A 699 2.61 11.13 -10.92
C ALA A 699 1.45 10.13 -11.11
N THR A 700 0.79 10.14 -12.27
CA THR A 700 -0.41 9.31 -12.54
C THR A 700 -0.12 7.82 -12.35
N ASN A 701 0.95 7.30 -12.96
CA ASN A 701 1.29 5.88 -12.84
C ASN A 701 1.64 5.51 -11.40
N ILE A 702 2.33 6.38 -10.66
CA ILE A 702 2.65 6.15 -9.25
C ILE A 702 1.36 6.03 -8.42
N ALA A 703 0.37 6.90 -8.68
CA ALA A 703 -0.93 6.84 -8.02
C ALA A 703 -1.69 5.55 -8.36
N ILE A 704 -1.70 5.14 -9.64
CA ILE A 704 -2.28 3.86 -10.07
C ILE A 704 -1.60 2.69 -9.36
N ALA A 705 -0.27 2.65 -9.32
CA ALA A 705 0.50 1.59 -8.66
C ALA A 705 0.14 1.45 -7.18
N HIS A 706 0.07 2.59 -6.49
CA HIS A 706 -0.28 2.66 -5.07
C HIS A 706 -1.72 2.19 -4.80
N ASN A 707 -2.67 2.64 -5.62
CA ASN A 707 -4.08 2.27 -5.47
C ASN A 707 -4.32 0.79 -5.78
N LEU A 708 -3.66 0.26 -6.81
CA LEU A 708 -3.69 -1.17 -7.11
C LEU A 708 -3.07 -1.98 -5.97
N LYS A 709 -1.93 -1.56 -5.41
CA LYS A 709 -1.34 -2.24 -4.24
C LYS A 709 -2.32 -2.33 -3.08
N LYS A 710 -2.95 -1.21 -2.72
CA LYS A 710 -4.00 -1.16 -1.70
C LYS A 710 -5.18 -2.08 -2.01
N TYR A 711 -5.67 -2.05 -3.25
CA TYR A 711 -6.77 -2.90 -3.68
C TYR A 711 -6.44 -4.39 -3.55
N PHE A 712 -5.26 -4.80 -4.03
CA PHE A 712 -4.79 -6.19 -3.99
C PHE A 712 -4.47 -6.68 -2.57
N GLU A 713 -4.01 -5.80 -1.68
CA GLU A 713 -3.76 -6.11 -0.27
C GLU A 713 -5.05 -6.07 0.58
N GLY A 714 -6.20 -5.75 -0.03
CA GLY A 714 -7.51 -5.78 0.63
C GLY A 714 -7.83 -4.56 1.48
N TYR A 715 -7.16 -3.42 1.26
CA TYR A 715 -7.53 -2.15 1.90
C TYR A 715 -8.88 -1.65 1.38
N SER A 716 -9.66 -1.02 2.27
CA SER A 716 -10.93 -0.36 1.93
C SER A 716 -11.17 0.81 2.91
N PRO A 717 -11.67 1.98 2.44
CA PRO A 717 -12.00 2.28 1.04
C PRO A 717 -10.76 2.55 0.17
N VAL A 718 -10.84 2.21 -1.11
CA VAL A 718 -9.85 2.58 -2.14
C VAL A 718 -10.60 3.15 -3.32
N GLY A 719 -10.31 4.40 -3.69
CA GLY A 719 -10.95 5.11 -4.79
C GLY A 719 -11.56 6.44 -4.38
N SER A 720 -12.33 7.03 -5.31
CA SER A 720 -12.80 8.42 -5.24
C SER A 720 -14.29 8.59 -5.50
N TRP A 721 -15.08 7.51 -5.58
CA TRP A 721 -16.51 7.55 -5.89
C TRP A 721 -17.32 6.79 -4.85
N LEU A 722 -18.21 7.47 -4.14
CA LEU A 722 -19.12 6.89 -3.16
C LEU A 722 -20.37 6.38 -3.86
N ILE A 723 -20.64 5.08 -3.77
CA ILE A 723 -21.87 4.45 -4.26
C ILE A 723 -22.77 4.08 -3.09
N SER A 724 -24.04 4.49 -3.15
CA SER A 724 -25.06 4.20 -2.13
C SER A 724 -26.28 3.54 -2.76
N ILE A 725 -26.74 2.43 -2.17
CA ILE A 725 -27.92 1.67 -2.62
C ILE A 725 -29.01 1.79 -1.56
N GLY A 726 -30.24 2.07 -1.99
CA GLY A 726 -31.40 2.22 -1.13
C GLY A 726 -32.69 1.73 -1.76
N THR A 727 -33.76 1.66 -0.96
CA THR A 727 -35.13 1.40 -1.44
C THR A 727 -36.16 2.07 -0.54
N LYS A 728 -37.32 2.45 -1.08
CA LYS A 728 -38.44 2.95 -0.26
C LYS A 728 -39.32 1.84 0.32
N ASP A 729 -39.21 0.61 -0.19
CA ASP A 729 -40.11 -0.49 0.16
C ASP A 729 -39.41 -1.48 1.10
N GLN A 730 -40.00 -1.68 2.29
CA GLN A 730 -39.50 -2.62 3.29
C GLN A 730 -39.39 -4.06 2.75
N LYS A 731 -40.25 -4.45 1.82
CA LYS A 731 -40.18 -5.77 1.16
C LYS A 731 -38.88 -5.94 0.38
N TYR A 732 -38.49 -4.91 -0.38
CA TYR A 732 -37.25 -4.94 -1.17
C TYR A 732 -36.02 -4.83 -0.29
N ALA A 733 -36.11 -4.14 0.85
CA ALA A 733 -35.06 -4.12 1.86
C ALA A 733 -34.81 -5.53 2.43
N ARG A 734 -35.86 -6.26 2.80
CA ARG A 734 -35.75 -7.66 3.27
C ARG A 734 -35.16 -8.59 2.22
N LEU A 735 -35.56 -8.46 0.95
CA LEU A 735 -34.95 -9.24 -0.13
C LEU A 735 -33.46 -8.92 -0.29
N PHE A 736 -33.06 -7.65 -0.10
CA PHE A 736 -31.65 -7.27 -0.16
C PHE A 736 -30.83 -7.89 0.99
N GLU A 737 -31.40 -8.04 2.19
CA GLU A 737 -30.76 -8.74 3.32
C GLU A 737 -30.47 -10.23 3.02
N ASP A 738 -31.25 -10.86 2.13
CA ASP A 738 -31.05 -12.26 1.72
C ASP A 738 -29.93 -12.45 0.68
N VAL A 739 -29.41 -11.37 0.10
CA VAL A 739 -28.34 -11.41 -0.90
C VAL A 739 -27.03 -11.87 -0.28
N ASN A 740 -26.30 -12.73 -0.99
CA ASN A 740 -24.93 -13.13 -0.65
C ASN A 740 -24.18 -13.56 -1.93
N ASP A 741 -22.93 -14.04 -1.78
CA ASP A 741 -22.09 -14.47 -2.91
C ASP A 741 -22.81 -15.45 -3.88
N ASN A 742 -23.74 -16.28 -3.38
CA ASN A 742 -24.48 -17.28 -4.16
C ASN A 742 -25.93 -16.90 -4.45
N ARG A 743 -26.48 -15.81 -3.91
CA ARG A 743 -27.90 -15.44 -4.02
C ARG A 743 -28.03 -13.98 -4.38
N LYS A 744 -28.70 -13.70 -5.50
CA LYS A 744 -28.85 -12.34 -6.03
C LYS A 744 -30.30 -12.03 -6.36
N ILE A 745 -30.64 -10.76 -6.36
CA ILE A 745 -31.96 -10.28 -6.76
C ILE A 745 -32.11 -10.39 -8.28
N ARG A 746 -33.21 -11.01 -8.73
CA ARG A 746 -33.58 -11.07 -10.14
C ARG A 746 -34.93 -10.40 -10.36
N PHE A 747 -35.02 -9.67 -11.46
CA PHE A 747 -36.23 -9.06 -11.97
C PHE A 747 -36.78 -9.92 -13.11
N GLN A 748 -37.97 -10.52 -12.93
CA GLN A 748 -38.58 -11.36 -13.95
C GLN A 748 -40.11 -11.29 -13.86
N GLU A 749 -40.79 -11.08 -14.99
CA GLU A 749 -42.25 -11.07 -15.10
C GLU A 749 -42.94 -10.14 -14.09
N GLY A 750 -42.36 -8.95 -13.86
CA GLY A 750 -42.87 -7.97 -12.90
C GLY A 750 -42.62 -8.32 -11.42
N LYS A 751 -42.03 -9.48 -11.11
CA LYS A 751 -41.68 -9.91 -9.75
C LYS A 751 -40.22 -9.61 -9.44
N VAL A 752 -39.94 -9.42 -8.15
CA VAL A 752 -38.58 -9.36 -7.59
C VAL A 752 -38.39 -10.61 -6.73
N ILE A 753 -37.43 -11.44 -7.08
CA ILE A 753 -37.15 -12.72 -6.40
C ILE A 753 -35.67 -12.84 -6.09
N ILE A 754 -35.34 -13.66 -5.09
CA ILE A 754 -33.97 -14.11 -4.86
C ILE A 754 -33.74 -15.36 -5.71
N LYS A 755 -32.63 -15.37 -6.45
CA LYS A 755 -32.22 -16.49 -7.29
C LYS A 755 -30.78 -16.87 -6.99
N GLU A 756 -30.55 -18.18 -6.87
CA GLU A 756 -29.20 -18.72 -6.74
C GLU A 756 -28.40 -18.53 -8.02
N VAL A 757 -27.12 -18.19 -7.84
CA VAL A 757 -26.13 -18.11 -8.91
C VAL A 757 -25.72 -19.51 -9.31
N LYS A 758 -25.95 -19.83 -10.58
CA LYS A 758 -25.39 -21.01 -11.21
C LYS A 758 -24.01 -20.67 -11.76
N PHE A 759 -22.98 -21.00 -10.98
CA PHE A 759 -21.60 -20.87 -11.41
C PHE A 759 -21.24 -22.04 -12.34
N PRO A 760 -20.68 -21.79 -13.54
CA PRO A 760 -20.18 -22.86 -14.39
C PRO A 760 -18.92 -23.52 -13.82
N SER A 761 -18.64 -24.77 -14.19
CA SER A 761 -17.36 -25.40 -13.82
C SER A 761 -16.20 -24.79 -14.61
N VAL A 762 -15.08 -24.51 -13.93
CA VAL A 762 -13.90 -23.85 -14.53
C VAL A 762 -12.65 -24.71 -14.36
N SER A 763 -11.91 -24.94 -15.45
CA SER A 763 -10.57 -25.53 -15.40
C SER A 763 -9.50 -24.47 -15.59
N ILE A 764 -8.66 -24.28 -14.58
CA ILE A 764 -7.48 -23.41 -14.66
C ILE A 764 -6.35 -24.21 -15.28
N ILE A 765 -5.93 -23.90 -16.50
CA ILE A 765 -4.85 -24.61 -17.19
C ILE A 765 -3.56 -23.81 -17.04
N ILE A 766 -2.55 -24.44 -16.44
CA ILE A 766 -1.25 -23.83 -16.14
C ILE A 766 -0.14 -24.64 -16.80
N PRO A 767 0.28 -24.28 -18.03
CA PRO A 767 1.45 -24.88 -18.65
C PRO A 767 2.72 -24.38 -17.96
N PHE A 768 3.68 -25.26 -17.74
CA PHE A 768 5.01 -24.88 -17.25
C PHE A 768 6.11 -25.74 -17.87
N TYR A 769 7.26 -25.10 -18.10
CA TYR A 769 8.50 -25.75 -18.51
C TYR A 769 9.65 -25.08 -17.78
N ASN A 770 10.39 -25.83 -16.97
CA ASN A 770 11.44 -25.32 -16.11
C ASN A 770 10.99 -24.13 -15.22
N GLY A 771 9.85 -24.32 -14.55
CA GLY A 771 9.16 -23.31 -13.74
C GLY A 771 9.56 -23.26 -12.26
N LYS A 772 10.69 -23.87 -11.86
CA LYS A 772 11.07 -24.10 -10.45
C LYS A 772 11.00 -22.86 -9.57
N ASN A 773 11.34 -21.69 -10.11
CA ASN A 773 11.33 -20.43 -9.38
C ASN A 773 9.92 -19.89 -9.07
N TYR A 774 8.89 -20.38 -9.77
CA TYR A 774 7.54 -19.83 -9.74
C TYR A 774 6.52 -20.74 -9.06
N ILE A 775 6.78 -22.06 -9.00
CA ILE A 775 5.84 -23.07 -8.46
C ILE A 775 5.31 -22.70 -7.07
N SER A 776 6.18 -22.29 -6.14
CA SER A 776 5.77 -21.94 -4.78
C SER A 776 4.81 -20.74 -4.75
N GLN A 777 5.11 -19.70 -5.54
CA GLN A 777 4.29 -18.49 -5.63
C GLN A 777 2.96 -18.78 -6.33
N ALA A 778 2.97 -19.59 -7.40
CA ALA A 778 1.77 -20.01 -8.10
C ALA A 778 0.83 -20.79 -7.18
N LEU A 779 1.35 -21.76 -6.42
CA LEU A 779 0.54 -22.53 -5.46
C LEU A 779 -0.07 -21.66 -4.36
N GLU A 780 0.71 -20.73 -3.80
CA GLU A 780 0.21 -19.76 -2.83
C GLU A 780 -0.92 -18.90 -3.43
N ASN A 781 -0.69 -18.33 -4.61
CA ASN A 781 -1.66 -17.48 -5.28
C ASN A 781 -2.97 -18.22 -5.61
N ILE A 782 -2.89 -19.41 -6.19
CA ILE A 782 -4.06 -20.24 -6.54
C ILE A 782 -4.81 -20.70 -5.28
N SER A 783 -4.10 -20.94 -4.17
CA SER A 783 -4.73 -21.34 -2.91
C SER A 783 -5.70 -20.30 -2.33
N HIS A 784 -5.58 -19.04 -2.78
CA HIS A 784 -6.45 -17.95 -2.36
C HIS A 784 -7.69 -17.76 -3.25
N ILE A 785 -7.80 -18.47 -4.38
CA ILE A 785 -8.95 -18.34 -5.29
C ILE A 785 -10.26 -18.69 -4.57
N LYS A 786 -11.22 -17.77 -4.61
CA LYS A 786 -12.58 -17.95 -4.14
C LYS A 786 -13.50 -18.21 -5.34
N TYR A 787 -13.66 -19.48 -5.67
CA TYR A 787 -14.61 -19.95 -6.67
C TYR A 787 -15.15 -21.32 -6.26
N PRO A 788 -16.47 -21.58 -6.36
CA PRO A 788 -17.05 -22.80 -5.83
C PRO A 788 -16.64 -24.06 -6.62
N ASP A 789 -16.59 -23.99 -7.96
CA ASP A 789 -16.44 -25.16 -8.83
C ASP A 789 -15.28 -25.00 -9.81
N PHE A 790 -14.05 -25.19 -9.32
CA PHE A 790 -12.86 -25.20 -10.17
C PHE A 790 -11.93 -26.38 -9.91
N GLU A 791 -11.20 -26.75 -10.96
CA GLU A 791 -10.01 -27.58 -10.90
C GLU A 791 -8.81 -26.83 -11.49
N VAL A 792 -7.60 -27.33 -11.22
CA VAL A 792 -6.35 -26.79 -11.74
C VAL A 792 -5.60 -27.89 -12.46
N VAL A 793 -5.33 -27.69 -13.73
CA VAL A 793 -4.58 -28.63 -14.57
C VAL A 793 -3.20 -28.05 -14.82
N PHE A 794 -2.23 -28.51 -14.04
CA PHE A 794 -0.82 -28.22 -14.27
C PHE A 794 -0.30 -29.10 -15.41
N VAL A 795 0.10 -28.48 -16.52
CA VAL A 795 0.66 -29.18 -17.67
C VAL A 795 2.17 -29.01 -17.68
N ASN A 796 2.90 -30.06 -17.27
CA ASN A 796 4.34 -30.09 -17.33
C ASN A 796 4.79 -30.39 -18.77
N ASP A 797 5.27 -29.38 -19.48
CA ASP A 797 5.75 -29.46 -20.87
C ASP A 797 7.19 -29.99 -20.95
N GLY A 798 7.46 -31.09 -20.24
CA GLY A 798 8.73 -31.82 -20.23
C GLY A 798 9.86 -31.16 -19.42
N SER A 799 9.58 -30.59 -18.23
CA SER A 799 10.59 -29.92 -17.39
C SER A 799 11.70 -30.86 -16.89
N GLU A 800 12.92 -30.34 -16.77
CA GLU A 800 14.13 -31.06 -16.33
C GLU A 800 14.79 -30.46 -15.07
N ASP A 801 14.24 -29.38 -14.52
CA ASP A 801 14.84 -28.61 -13.41
C ASP A 801 14.35 -29.01 -12.00
N GLY A 802 13.51 -30.05 -11.91
CA GLY A 802 12.86 -30.50 -10.68
C GLY A 802 11.57 -29.74 -10.31
N SER A 803 10.98 -28.99 -11.26
CA SER A 803 9.70 -28.30 -11.05
C SER A 803 8.56 -29.24 -10.62
N ASP A 804 8.52 -30.46 -11.15
CA ASP A 804 7.45 -31.42 -10.88
C ASP A 804 7.51 -31.97 -9.45
N GLU A 805 8.71 -32.21 -8.92
CA GLU A 805 8.95 -32.60 -7.52
C GLU A 805 8.49 -31.50 -6.57
N LEU A 806 8.86 -30.25 -6.86
CA LEU A 806 8.43 -29.08 -6.07
C LEU A 806 6.93 -28.88 -6.10
N LEU A 807 6.28 -29.11 -7.24
CA LEU A 807 4.82 -29.04 -7.36
C LEU A 807 4.17 -30.10 -6.46
N LYS A 808 4.63 -31.36 -6.55
CA LYS A 808 4.14 -32.47 -5.72
C LYS A 808 4.32 -32.19 -4.23
N ASP A 809 5.47 -31.65 -3.83
CA ASP A 809 5.77 -31.30 -2.43
C ASP A 809 4.94 -30.11 -1.94
N GLY A 810 4.81 -29.07 -2.75
CA GLY A 810 3.98 -27.91 -2.43
C GLY A 810 2.51 -28.28 -2.23
N LEU A 811 1.97 -29.20 -3.02
CA LEU A 811 0.59 -29.69 -2.87
C LEU A 811 0.36 -30.46 -1.55
N LYS A 812 1.42 -30.99 -0.90
CA LYS A 812 1.30 -31.55 0.46
C LYS A 812 0.99 -30.46 1.49
N LYS A 813 1.50 -29.23 1.29
CA LYS A 813 1.27 -28.06 2.15
C LYS A 813 -0.13 -27.48 1.93
N TYR A 814 -0.58 -27.36 0.68
CA TYR A 814 -1.88 -26.76 0.33
C TYR A 814 -2.98 -27.82 0.16
N LYS A 815 -3.36 -28.49 1.26
CA LYS A 815 -4.32 -29.62 1.23
C LYS A 815 -5.65 -29.32 0.54
N ALA A 816 -6.22 -28.13 0.77
CA ALA A 816 -7.50 -27.73 0.15
C ALA A 816 -7.41 -27.56 -1.38
N LEU A 817 -6.20 -27.31 -1.90
CA LEU A 817 -5.94 -27.21 -3.33
C LEU A 817 -5.61 -28.59 -3.95
N ARG A 818 -4.97 -29.47 -3.18
CA ARG A 818 -4.54 -30.81 -3.65
C ARG A 818 -5.65 -31.60 -4.33
N ASP A 819 -6.84 -31.63 -3.75
CA ASP A 819 -7.96 -32.43 -4.27
C ASP A 819 -8.59 -31.82 -5.53
N LYS A 820 -8.19 -30.60 -5.90
CA LYS A 820 -8.63 -29.88 -7.11
C LYS A 820 -7.58 -29.90 -8.21
N VAL A 821 -6.40 -30.52 -7.99
CA VAL A 821 -5.26 -30.43 -8.91
C VAL A 821 -5.07 -31.72 -9.69
N VAL A 822 -4.93 -31.57 -11.01
CA VAL A 822 -4.48 -32.60 -11.95
C VAL A 822 -3.11 -32.21 -12.48
N ILE A 823 -2.15 -33.13 -12.42
CA ILE A 823 -0.82 -32.94 -13.03
C ILE A 823 -0.75 -33.78 -14.30
N HIS A 824 -0.61 -33.11 -15.45
CA HIS A 824 -0.46 -33.74 -16.75
C HIS A 824 1.00 -33.59 -17.23
N ASN A 825 1.75 -34.69 -17.30
CA ASN A 825 3.16 -34.66 -17.70
C ASN A 825 3.32 -35.09 -19.16
N LEU A 826 4.03 -34.27 -19.94
CA LEU A 826 4.41 -34.55 -21.31
C LEU A 826 5.84 -35.09 -21.37
N GLU A 827 6.09 -36.01 -22.30
CA GLU A 827 7.40 -36.70 -22.43
C GLU A 827 8.53 -35.76 -22.87
N LYS A 828 8.19 -34.69 -23.58
CA LYS A 828 9.14 -33.71 -24.12
C LYS A 828 8.49 -32.34 -24.21
N ASN A 829 9.30 -31.29 -24.27
CA ASN A 829 8.82 -29.95 -24.57
C ASN A 829 8.22 -29.89 -25.98
N ILE A 830 6.91 -29.66 -26.08
CA ILE A 830 6.16 -29.47 -27.34
C ILE A 830 5.70 -28.03 -27.54
N GLY A 831 5.92 -27.14 -26.56
CA GLY A 831 5.64 -25.71 -26.64
C GLY A 831 4.25 -25.34 -26.11
N THR A 832 4.13 -24.09 -25.63
CA THR A 832 2.95 -23.59 -24.89
C THR A 832 1.63 -23.79 -25.62
N PHE A 833 1.58 -23.55 -26.94
CA PHE A 833 0.36 -23.75 -27.74
C PHE A 833 -0.18 -25.18 -27.63
N ARG A 834 0.68 -26.18 -27.87
CA ARG A 834 0.30 -27.60 -27.83
C ARG A 834 0.10 -28.06 -26.39
N ALA A 835 0.91 -27.60 -25.44
CA ALA A 835 0.74 -27.89 -24.02
C ALA A 835 -0.62 -27.40 -23.47
N ARG A 836 -1.05 -26.19 -23.84
CA ARG A 836 -2.40 -25.68 -23.50
C ARG A 836 -3.49 -26.58 -24.07
N TYR A 837 -3.36 -27.05 -25.30
CA TYR A 837 -4.31 -27.99 -25.90
C TYR A 837 -4.35 -29.35 -25.18
N GLU A 838 -3.20 -29.89 -24.77
CA GLU A 838 -3.16 -31.10 -23.92
C GLU A 838 -3.91 -30.88 -22.60
N GLY A 839 -3.74 -29.71 -21.97
CA GLY A 839 -4.55 -29.29 -20.83
C GLY A 839 -6.05 -29.25 -21.13
N VAL A 840 -6.45 -28.69 -22.28
CA VAL A 840 -7.87 -28.61 -22.71
C VAL A 840 -8.47 -30.00 -22.89
N LYS A 841 -7.68 -30.99 -23.33
CA LYS A 841 -8.12 -32.40 -23.42
C LYS A 841 -8.22 -33.06 -22.04
N ALA A 842 -7.29 -32.76 -21.15
CA ALA A 842 -7.18 -33.40 -19.83
C ALA A 842 -8.17 -32.85 -18.78
N CYS A 843 -8.68 -31.64 -18.99
CA CYS A 843 -9.59 -30.98 -18.06
C CYS A 843 -11.05 -31.47 -18.18
N ASN A 844 -11.87 -31.19 -17.18
CA ASN A 844 -13.28 -31.55 -17.04
C ASN A 844 -14.24 -30.34 -17.06
N GLY A 845 -13.75 -29.15 -16.76
CA GLY A 845 -14.55 -27.93 -16.67
C GLY A 845 -15.22 -27.54 -17.99
N GLU A 846 -16.37 -26.89 -17.89
CA GLU A 846 -17.13 -26.35 -19.01
C GLU A 846 -16.39 -25.14 -19.64
N TYR A 847 -15.77 -24.33 -18.78
CA TYR A 847 -14.98 -23.16 -19.18
C TYR A 847 -13.50 -23.34 -18.83
N ILE A 848 -12.65 -22.77 -19.66
CA ILE A 848 -11.21 -22.77 -19.51
C ILE A 848 -10.73 -21.38 -19.13
N PHE A 849 -9.89 -21.32 -18.10
CA PHE A 849 -9.09 -20.15 -17.77
C PHE A 849 -7.61 -20.53 -17.92
N PHE A 850 -6.91 -19.94 -18.89
CA PHE A 850 -5.46 -20.13 -18.94
C PHE A 850 -4.78 -19.23 -17.91
N HIS A 851 -3.74 -19.71 -17.26
CA HIS A 851 -2.96 -18.91 -16.32
C HIS A 851 -1.48 -19.28 -16.46
N ASP A 852 -0.61 -18.30 -16.63
CA ASP A 852 0.82 -18.55 -16.72
C ASP A 852 1.43 -18.72 -15.32
N ILE A 853 2.49 -19.52 -15.21
CA ILE A 853 3.06 -19.92 -13.91
C ILE A 853 3.70 -18.75 -13.15
N ASP A 854 4.12 -17.70 -13.84
CA ASP A 854 4.75 -16.50 -13.31
C ASP A 854 3.78 -15.31 -13.10
N ASP A 855 2.48 -15.52 -13.33
CA ASP A 855 1.44 -14.52 -13.12
C ASP A 855 0.78 -14.60 -11.73
N VAL A 856 0.04 -13.55 -11.37
CA VAL A 856 -0.71 -13.45 -10.11
C VAL A 856 -2.18 -13.17 -10.41
N ILE A 857 -3.09 -14.06 -10.01
CA ILE A 857 -4.55 -13.83 -10.09
C ILE A 857 -5.12 -13.25 -8.80
N PHE A 858 -6.08 -12.33 -8.92
CA PHE A 858 -6.85 -11.83 -7.79
C PHE A 858 -7.90 -12.85 -7.29
N THR A 859 -8.01 -12.98 -5.98
CA THR A 859 -8.84 -13.95 -5.24
C THR A 859 -10.25 -14.16 -5.80
N ARG A 860 -10.93 -13.10 -6.26
CA ARG A 860 -12.32 -13.18 -6.78
C ARG A 860 -12.42 -13.01 -8.31
N SER A 861 -11.30 -13.00 -9.05
CA SER A 861 -11.34 -12.77 -10.51
C SER A 861 -12.19 -13.81 -11.23
N LEU A 862 -12.02 -15.10 -10.93
CA LEU A 862 -12.79 -16.17 -11.56
C LEU A 862 -14.29 -16.07 -11.28
N GLU A 863 -14.66 -15.77 -10.03
CA GLU A 863 -16.05 -15.52 -9.63
C GLU A 863 -16.66 -14.41 -10.47
N LYS A 864 -15.98 -13.27 -10.59
CA LYS A 864 -16.47 -12.13 -11.37
C LYS A 864 -16.58 -12.42 -12.87
N LEU A 865 -15.60 -13.13 -13.45
CA LEU A 865 -15.64 -13.51 -14.86
C LEU A 865 -16.77 -14.49 -15.15
N ALA A 866 -16.96 -15.49 -14.29
CA ALA A 866 -18.03 -16.47 -14.43
C ALA A 866 -19.42 -15.84 -14.33
N LEU A 867 -19.58 -14.88 -13.42
CA LEU A 867 -20.81 -14.10 -13.29
C LEU A 867 -21.10 -13.28 -14.54
N HIS A 868 -20.09 -12.58 -15.07
CA HIS A 868 -20.25 -11.82 -16.30
C HIS A 868 -20.62 -12.78 -17.45
N LYS A 869 -19.90 -13.89 -17.59
CA LYS A 869 -20.17 -14.89 -18.63
C LYS A 869 -21.57 -15.49 -18.54
N ALA A 870 -22.06 -15.77 -17.33
CA ALA A 870 -23.42 -16.24 -17.09
C ALA A 870 -24.50 -15.20 -17.50
N ASN A 871 -24.18 -13.91 -17.49
CA ASN A 871 -25.10 -12.84 -17.89
C ASN A 871 -25.11 -12.64 -19.42
N ILE A 872 -23.95 -12.42 -20.03
CA ILE A 872 -23.84 -12.05 -21.45
C ILE A 872 -23.88 -13.27 -22.39
N GLY A 873 -23.44 -14.44 -21.92
CA GLY A 873 -23.41 -15.69 -22.69
C GLY A 873 -22.11 -15.92 -23.47
N ASP A 874 -22.11 -17.00 -24.25
CA ASP A 874 -20.92 -17.51 -24.93
C ASP A 874 -20.45 -16.66 -26.13
N ASP A 875 -21.39 -15.94 -26.75
CA ASP A 875 -21.16 -15.11 -27.93
C ASP A 875 -20.24 -13.91 -27.70
N TYR A 876 -19.84 -13.62 -26.45
CA TYR A 876 -19.04 -12.43 -26.13
C TYR A 876 -17.66 -12.81 -25.60
N TYR A 877 -16.64 -12.13 -26.10
CA TYR A 877 -15.27 -12.24 -25.59
C TYR A 877 -15.06 -11.20 -24.49
N ILE A 878 -14.80 -11.64 -23.27
CA ILE A 878 -14.50 -10.72 -22.17
C ILE A 878 -13.01 -10.40 -22.22
N ALA A 879 -12.67 -9.16 -22.50
CA ALA A 879 -11.30 -8.67 -22.53
C ALA A 879 -10.90 -8.14 -21.16
N VAL A 880 -10.04 -8.86 -20.45
CA VAL A 880 -9.60 -8.46 -19.11
C VAL A 880 -8.35 -7.58 -19.16
N SER A 881 -8.40 -6.50 -18.39
CA SER A 881 -7.28 -5.58 -18.19
C SER A 881 -6.28 -6.12 -17.18
N CYS A 882 -5.00 -5.81 -17.35
CA CYS A 882 -3.91 -6.32 -16.51
C CYS A 882 -3.12 -5.17 -15.89
N ALA A 883 -2.59 -5.39 -14.70
CA ALA A 883 -1.74 -4.46 -14.00
C ALA A 883 -0.32 -4.99 -13.99
N LEU A 884 0.64 -4.19 -14.41
CA LEU A 884 2.02 -4.65 -14.43
C LEU A 884 2.68 -4.55 -13.05
N LYS A 885 3.52 -5.53 -12.72
CA LYS A 885 4.30 -5.63 -11.49
C LYS A 885 5.80 -5.68 -11.77
N ARG A 886 6.63 -5.38 -10.79
CA ARG A 886 8.07 -5.67 -10.77
C ARG A 886 8.38 -6.25 -9.39
N GLY A 887 8.63 -7.56 -9.32
CA GLY A 887 8.63 -8.29 -8.05
C GLY A 887 7.28 -8.17 -7.34
N SER A 888 7.27 -7.70 -6.10
CA SER A 888 6.05 -7.52 -5.30
C SER A 888 5.24 -6.26 -5.63
N ASP A 889 5.83 -5.25 -6.29
CA ASP A 889 5.20 -3.93 -6.44
C ASP A 889 4.58 -3.72 -7.82
N PHE A 890 3.47 -2.96 -7.90
CA PHE A 890 2.88 -2.53 -9.17
C PHE A 890 3.69 -1.40 -9.81
N THR A 891 3.75 -1.35 -11.14
CA THR A 891 4.45 -0.28 -11.87
C THR A 891 3.55 0.91 -12.18
N GLY A 892 2.24 0.74 -12.04
CA GLY A 892 1.25 1.75 -12.40
C GLY A 892 0.82 1.71 -13.85
N GLU A 893 1.49 0.90 -14.66
CA GLU A 893 1.07 0.66 -16.03
C GLU A 893 -0.05 -0.39 -16.05
N VAL A 894 -1.14 -0.03 -16.72
CA VAL A 894 -2.31 -0.90 -16.90
C VAL A 894 -2.46 -1.19 -18.37
N TRP A 895 -2.46 -2.47 -18.71
CA TRP A 895 -2.77 -2.94 -20.04
C TRP A 895 -4.26 -3.20 -20.12
N TYR A 896 -4.99 -2.31 -20.78
CA TYR A 896 -6.40 -2.49 -21.02
C TYR A 896 -6.70 -2.63 -22.50
N ARG A 897 -7.87 -3.19 -22.80
CA ARG A 897 -8.38 -3.24 -24.17
C ARG A 897 -9.27 -2.04 -24.41
N GLN A 898 -9.07 -1.43 -25.57
CA GLN A 898 -9.97 -0.38 -26.02
C GLN A 898 -11.36 -0.98 -26.23
N PHE A 899 -12.40 -0.26 -25.86
CA PHE A 899 -13.76 -0.48 -26.29
C PHE A 899 -13.87 0.01 -27.74
N LEU A 900 -13.86 -0.91 -28.70
CA LEU A 900 -13.97 -0.58 -30.12
C LEU A 900 -15.35 -1.00 -30.65
N PRO A 901 -15.91 -0.26 -31.61
CA PRO A 901 -17.25 -0.54 -32.13
C PRO A 901 -17.30 -1.82 -32.98
N ASP A 902 -16.24 -2.11 -33.74
CA ASP A 902 -16.18 -3.26 -34.65
C ASP A 902 -15.13 -4.30 -34.19
N LEU A 903 -15.44 -5.58 -34.36
CA LEU A 903 -14.50 -6.68 -34.14
C LEU A 903 -13.29 -6.61 -35.09
N MET A 904 -13.49 -6.11 -36.31
CA MET A 904 -12.45 -5.93 -37.30
C MET A 904 -11.45 -4.85 -36.87
N ASP A 905 -11.90 -3.80 -36.16
CA ASP A 905 -11.00 -2.77 -35.63
C ASP A 905 -9.99 -3.37 -34.67
N TYR A 906 -10.36 -4.42 -33.92
CA TYR A 906 -9.42 -5.16 -33.06
C TYR A 906 -8.37 -5.91 -33.89
N VAL A 907 -8.77 -6.64 -34.93
CA VAL A 907 -7.86 -7.37 -35.82
C VAL A 907 -6.87 -6.39 -36.48
N LEU A 908 -7.37 -5.28 -37.01
CA LEU A 908 -6.55 -4.25 -37.65
C LEU A 908 -5.61 -3.56 -36.66
N LEU A 909 -6.08 -3.30 -35.43
CA LEU A 909 -5.24 -2.73 -34.38
C LEU A 909 -4.08 -3.67 -34.02
N GLU A 910 -4.33 -4.98 -33.90
CA GLU A 910 -3.27 -5.97 -33.65
C GLU A 910 -2.22 -6.02 -34.76
N LEU A 911 -2.66 -6.09 -36.02
CA LEU A 911 -1.77 -6.07 -37.18
C LEU A 911 -0.94 -4.77 -37.27
N ASN A 912 -1.51 -3.66 -36.84
CA ASN A 912 -0.81 -2.38 -36.82
C ASN A 912 0.19 -2.24 -35.66
N LEU A 913 -0.07 -2.89 -34.52
CA LEU A 913 0.79 -2.77 -33.35
C LEU A 913 1.87 -3.86 -33.27
N LEU A 914 1.65 -5.02 -33.91
CA LEU A 914 2.52 -6.20 -33.85
C LEU A 914 2.85 -6.58 -32.41
N SER A 915 1.86 -6.43 -31.51
CA SER A 915 2.06 -6.45 -30.07
C SER A 915 1.49 -7.65 -29.33
N GLY A 916 0.61 -8.46 -29.95
CA GLY A 916 -0.03 -9.60 -29.27
C GLY A 916 -0.99 -9.15 -28.16
N ARG A 917 -1.72 -8.07 -28.40
CA ARG A 917 -2.58 -7.38 -27.44
C ARG A 917 -3.99 -7.97 -27.40
N ILE A 918 -4.30 -9.16 -27.92
CA ILE A 918 -5.54 -9.87 -27.57
C ILE A 918 -5.16 -11.28 -27.15
N SER A 919 -5.05 -11.48 -25.84
CA SER A 919 -4.58 -12.72 -25.24
C SER A 919 -5.75 -13.52 -24.67
N LEU A 920 -5.66 -14.83 -24.83
CA LEU A 920 -6.58 -15.82 -24.26
C LEU A 920 -6.44 -15.95 -22.75
N ILE A 921 -5.31 -15.55 -22.16
CA ILE A 921 -4.94 -15.94 -20.79
C ILE A 921 -5.66 -15.17 -19.70
N ASN A 922 -6.48 -14.21 -20.09
CA ASN A 922 -7.12 -13.32 -19.14
C ASN A 922 -8.64 -13.54 -19.09
N THR A 923 -9.21 -14.56 -19.74
CA THR A 923 -10.67 -14.70 -19.87
C THR A 923 -11.17 -16.13 -19.73
N LEU A 924 -12.49 -16.29 -19.64
CA LEU A 924 -13.15 -17.59 -19.63
C LEU A 924 -13.62 -17.96 -21.05
N LEU A 925 -13.17 -19.12 -21.52
CA LEU A 925 -13.47 -19.62 -22.85
C LEU A 925 -14.26 -20.94 -22.77
N ASN A 926 -15.31 -21.05 -23.57
CA ASN A 926 -16.05 -22.30 -23.68
C ASN A 926 -15.12 -23.42 -24.20
N LYS A 927 -15.00 -24.51 -23.45
CA LYS A 927 -14.07 -25.61 -23.76
C LYS A 927 -14.30 -26.22 -25.13
N LYS A 928 -15.57 -26.40 -25.54
CA LYS A 928 -15.90 -27.04 -26.82
C LYS A 928 -15.43 -26.18 -27.98
N LEU A 929 -15.80 -24.89 -27.96
CA LEU A 929 -15.42 -23.95 -28.99
C LEU A 929 -13.89 -23.80 -29.08
N LEU A 930 -13.23 -23.69 -27.92
CA LEU A 930 -11.78 -23.60 -27.86
C LEU A 930 -11.08 -24.85 -28.43
N LYS A 931 -11.62 -26.04 -28.13
CA LYS A 931 -11.09 -27.31 -28.66
C LYS A 931 -11.21 -27.38 -30.20
N GLU A 932 -12.34 -26.94 -30.76
CA GLU A 932 -12.55 -26.89 -32.21
C GLU A 932 -11.54 -25.95 -32.90
N VAL A 933 -11.30 -24.77 -32.32
CA VAL A 933 -10.29 -23.82 -32.82
C VAL A 933 -8.88 -24.40 -32.75
N TYR A 934 -8.49 -25.00 -31.62
CA TYR A 934 -7.19 -25.67 -31.51
C TYR A 934 -7.01 -26.78 -32.54
N GLN A 935 -8.01 -27.64 -32.73
CA GLN A 935 -7.93 -28.74 -33.70
C GLN A 935 -7.73 -28.22 -35.13
N LYS A 936 -8.47 -27.17 -35.50
CA LYS A 936 -8.34 -26.53 -36.81
C LYS A 936 -6.94 -25.94 -37.01
N LEU A 937 -6.46 -25.15 -36.04
CA LEU A 937 -5.15 -24.50 -36.13
C LEU A 937 -4.00 -25.52 -36.07
N MET A 938 -4.11 -26.56 -35.25
CA MET A 938 -3.13 -27.65 -35.21
C MET A 938 -3.00 -28.37 -36.55
N ALA A 939 -4.14 -28.78 -37.14
CA ALA A 939 -4.14 -29.44 -38.44
C ALA A 939 -3.47 -28.57 -39.50
N LEU A 940 -3.77 -27.26 -39.49
CA LEU A 940 -3.13 -26.30 -40.40
C LEU A 940 -1.63 -26.14 -40.16
N PHE A 941 -1.20 -26.07 -38.89
CA PHE A 941 0.20 -25.95 -38.51
C PHE A 941 1.01 -27.19 -38.89
N ASP A 942 0.47 -28.39 -38.66
CA ASP A 942 1.09 -29.65 -39.07
C ASP A 942 1.25 -29.69 -40.61
N ASP A 943 0.23 -29.25 -41.35
CA ASP A 943 0.21 -29.24 -42.82
C ASP A 943 1.26 -28.34 -43.49
N ILE A 944 1.67 -27.26 -42.80
CA ILE A 944 2.64 -26.28 -43.31
C ILE A 944 3.99 -26.34 -42.56
N GLY A 945 4.15 -27.30 -41.66
CA GLY A 945 5.41 -27.55 -40.95
C GLY A 945 5.72 -26.59 -39.80
N ILE A 946 4.71 -26.04 -39.13
CA ILE A 946 4.90 -25.23 -37.90
C ILE A 946 4.90 -26.16 -36.70
N GLU A 947 6.10 -26.47 -36.21
CA GLU A 947 6.26 -27.31 -35.01
C GLU A 947 5.94 -26.56 -33.72
N LYS A 948 6.48 -25.34 -33.56
CA LYS A 948 6.37 -24.52 -32.35
C LYS A 948 6.24 -23.03 -32.66
N MET A 949 5.32 -22.37 -31.96
CA MET A 949 5.19 -20.92 -31.91
C MET A 949 5.37 -20.49 -30.45
N LYS A 950 6.31 -19.58 -30.17
CA LYS A 950 6.68 -19.16 -28.80
C LYS A 950 6.10 -17.79 -28.43
N VAL A 951 5.66 -17.03 -29.43
CA VAL A 951 5.05 -15.70 -29.27
C VAL A 951 3.84 -15.63 -30.19
N ALA A 952 2.76 -14.98 -29.73
CA ALA A 952 1.50 -14.75 -30.45
C ALA A 952 0.67 -16.02 -30.72
N GLU A 953 1.04 -17.13 -30.10
CA GLU A 953 0.33 -18.40 -30.21
C GLU A 953 -1.05 -18.35 -29.56
N ASP A 954 -1.24 -17.46 -28.57
CA ASP A 954 -2.53 -17.13 -27.99
C ASP A 954 -3.35 -16.20 -28.91
N THR A 955 -2.69 -15.23 -29.53
CA THR A 955 -3.35 -14.19 -30.33
C THR A 955 -3.96 -14.78 -31.59
N ILE A 956 -3.29 -15.73 -32.25
CA ILE A 956 -3.82 -16.38 -33.47
C ILE A 956 -5.12 -17.18 -33.22
N ILE A 957 -5.32 -17.70 -32.01
CA ILE A 957 -6.57 -18.36 -31.61
C ILE A 957 -7.68 -17.32 -31.48
N VAL A 958 -7.37 -16.15 -30.92
CA VAL A 958 -8.34 -15.05 -30.85
C VAL A 958 -8.69 -14.54 -32.24
N ASP A 959 -7.70 -14.39 -33.12
CA ASP A 959 -7.94 -14.04 -34.53
C ASP A 959 -8.89 -15.03 -35.20
N GLU A 960 -8.77 -16.33 -34.90
CA GLU A 960 -9.69 -17.34 -35.40
C GLU A 960 -11.11 -17.20 -34.82
N PHE A 961 -11.27 -16.86 -33.53
CA PHE A 961 -12.59 -16.54 -32.98
C PHE A 961 -13.23 -15.36 -33.72
N LEU A 962 -12.45 -14.30 -34.00
CA LEU A 962 -12.92 -13.08 -34.65
C LEU A 962 -13.25 -13.32 -36.13
N LEU A 963 -12.32 -13.86 -36.91
CA LEU A 963 -12.48 -14.14 -38.33
C LEU A 963 -13.53 -15.23 -38.59
N GLY A 964 -13.68 -16.17 -37.66
CA GLY A 964 -14.73 -17.19 -37.66
C GLY A 964 -16.11 -16.67 -37.31
N LYS A 965 -16.25 -15.40 -36.86
CA LYS A 965 -17.48 -14.82 -36.29
C LYS A 965 -18.05 -15.67 -35.15
N MET A 966 -17.17 -16.31 -34.38
CA MET A 966 -17.53 -17.14 -33.23
C MET A 966 -17.89 -16.29 -32.01
N VAL A 967 -17.51 -15.01 -32.02
CA VAL A 967 -17.91 -14.01 -31.04
C VAL A 967 -18.57 -12.82 -31.76
N LYS A 968 -19.56 -12.20 -31.13
CA LYS A 968 -20.32 -11.03 -31.58
C LYS A 968 -19.65 -9.72 -31.18
N ARG A 969 -19.00 -9.68 -30.00
CA ARG A 969 -18.39 -8.45 -29.47
C ARG A 969 -17.30 -8.76 -28.45
N ILE A 970 -16.36 -7.84 -28.31
CA ILE A 970 -15.38 -7.81 -27.21
C ILE A 970 -15.86 -6.82 -26.14
N ILE A 971 -15.96 -7.27 -24.89
CA ILE A 971 -16.32 -6.42 -23.75
C ILE A 971 -15.09 -6.24 -22.85
N PRO A 972 -14.50 -5.04 -22.79
CA PRO A 972 -13.37 -4.78 -21.91
C PRO A 972 -13.82 -4.62 -20.46
N VAL A 973 -13.18 -5.33 -19.54
CA VAL A 973 -13.45 -5.26 -18.09
C VAL A 973 -12.18 -4.95 -17.30
N PHE A 974 -12.36 -4.22 -16.19
CA PHE A 974 -11.27 -3.58 -15.45
C PHE A 974 -11.18 -4.00 -13.97
N TYR A 975 -12.03 -4.92 -13.52
CA TYR A 975 -12.12 -5.33 -12.10
C TYR A 975 -11.41 -6.67 -11.80
N THR A 976 -10.79 -7.29 -12.80
CA THR A 976 -10.00 -8.52 -12.69
C THR A 976 -8.58 -8.18 -13.10
N TYR A 977 -7.68 -8.00 -12.13
CA TYR A 977 -6.31 -7.64 -12.44
C TYR A 977 -5.42 -8.88 -12.39
N LEU A 978 -4.61 -9.06 -13.44
CA LEU A 978 -3.48 -9.98 -13.46
C LEU A 978 -2.19 -9.20 -13.31
N GLY A 979 -1.33 -9.66 -12.41
CA GLY A 979 -0.02 -9.06 -12.13
C GLY A 979 1.08 -9.68 -12.98
N TYR A 980 1.55 -8.99 -14.02
CA TYR A 980 2.68 -9.46 -14.87
C TYR A 980 4.03 -8.98 -14.34
N GLU A 981 5.05 -9.85 -14.28
CA GLU A 981 6.39 -9.43 -13.84
C GLU A 981 7.24 -8.72 -14.94
N ILE A 982 7.38 -7.39 -14.84
CA ILE A 982 8.37 -6.56 -15.54
C ILE A 982 9.75 -6.76 -14.92
N GLY A 983 10.38 -7.88 -15.29
CA GLY A 983 11.74 -8.21 -14.90
C GLY A 983 12.22 -9.54 -15.46
N ASN A 984 11.29 -10.38 -15.93
CA ASN A 984 11.61 -11.64 -16.58
C ASN A 984 12.27 -11.38 -17.96
N SER A 985 13.59 -11.18 -17.98
CA SER A 985 14.41 -11.10 -19.21
C SER A 985 14.41 -12.42 -19.99
N PHE A 986 13.94 -13.51 -19.38
CA PHE A 986 13.74 -14.81 -20.02
C PHE A 986 12.35 -14.96 -20.67
N SER A 987 11.44 -13.99 -20.52
CA SER A 987 10.13 -14.02 -21.18
C SER A 987 10.30 -14.00 -22.70
N MET A 988 9.75 -15.01 -23.38
CA MET A 988 9.84 -15.15 -24.84
C MET A 988 9.18 -13.99 -25.60
N SER A 989 8.10 -13.41 -25.07
CA SER A 989 7.41 -12.27 -25.66
C SER A 989 8.24 -10.97 -25.64
N LYS A 990 9.31 -10.93 -24.83
CA LYS A 990 10.29 -9.83 -24.77
C LYS A 990 11.53 -10.09 -25.64
N GLN A 991 11.71 -11.29 -26.16
CA GLN A 991 12.82 -11.62 -27.07
C GLN A 991 12.50 -11.16 -28.49
N ILE A 992 13.05 -10.01 -28.87
CA ILE A 992 12.78 -9.34 -30.16
C ILE A 992 13.08 -10.23 -31.37
N GLU A 993 14.08 -11.10 -31.30
CA GLU A 993 14.41 -12.06 -32.35
C GLU A 993 13.33 -13.13 -32.52
N GLN A 994 12.76 -13.63 -31.42
CA GLN A 994 11.69 -14.63 -31.47
C GLN A 994 10.40 -14.00 -32.02
N ARG A 995 10.08 -12.76 -31.61
CA ARG A 995 8.96 -12.00 -32.17
C ARG A 995 9.08 -11.83 -33.68
N ALA A 996 10.29 -11.49 -34.16
CA ALA A 996 10.56 -11.34 -35.58
C ALA A 996 10.39 -12.66 -36.36
N LYS A 997 10.49 -13.82 -35.70
CA LYS A 997 10.26 -15.14 -36.30
C LYS A 997 8.79 -15.54 -36.32
N ASP A 998 8.08 -15.36 -35.20
CA ASP A 998 6.76 -15.95 -34.97
C ASP A 998 5.57 -15.02 -35.35
N ILE A 999 5.64 -13.72 -35.07
CA ILE A 999 4.56 -12.76 -35.41
C ILE A 999 4.23 -12.73 -36.92
N PRO A 1000 5.20 -12.89 -37.85
CA PRO A 1000 4.89 -13.08 -39.26
C PRO A 1000 3.88 -14.18 -39.57
N ILE A 1001 3.86 -15.26 -38.80
CA ILE A 1001 2.94 -16.40 -38.99
C ILE A 1001 1.50 -15.90 -38.79
N GLN A 1002 1.25 -15.25 -37.66
CA GLN A 1002 -0.05 -14.66 -37.33
C GLN A 1002 -0.48 -13.63 -38.39
N CYS A 1003 0.42 -12.70 -38.75
CA CYS A 1003 0.10 -11.65 -39.74
C CYS A 1003 -0.29 -12.25 -41.11
N ALA A 1004 0.46 -13.26 -41.56
CA ALA A 1004 0.18 -13.96 -42.80
C ALA A 1004 -1.15 -14.72 -42.74
N TYR A 1005 -1.42 -15.42 -41.62
CA TYR A 1005 -2.67 -16.14 -41.40
C TYR A 1005 -3.88 -15.21 -41.51
N VAL A 1006 -3.83 -14.07 -40.81
CA VAL A 1006 -4.91 -13.08 -40.80
C VAL A 1006 -5.12 -12.50 -42.20
N LEU A 1007 -4.07 -12.04 -42.87
CA LEU A 1007 -4.18 -11.44 -44.22
C LEU A 1007 -4.76 -12.41 -45.26
N VAL A 1008 -4.32 -13.67 -45.25
CA VAL A 1008 -4.85 -14.69 -46.17
C VAL A 1008 -6.34 -14.96 -45.88
N ASN A 1009 -6.74 -15.02 -44.61
CA ASN A 1009 -8.14 -15.19 -44.26
C ASN A 1009 -9.00 -13.96 -44.59
N LEU A 1010 -8.48 -12.74 -44.42
CA LEU A 1010 -9.17 -11.50 -44.82
C LEU A 1010 -9.46 -11.51 -46.33
N LYS A 1011 -8.49 -11.95 -47.14
CA LYS A 1011 -8.67 -12.13 -48.59
C LYS A 1011 -9.67 -13.24 -48.91
N LYS A 1012 -9.48 -14.43 -48.34
CA LYS A 1012 -10.33 -15.61 -48.60
C LYS A 1012 -11.80 -15.37 -48.23
N LYS A 1013 -12.05 -14.61 -47.17
CA LYS A 1013 -13.39 -14.26 -46.71
C LYS A 1013 -13.98 -13.03 -47.40
N GLU A 1014 -13.28 -12.47 -48.39
CA GLU A 1014 -13.68 -11.29 -49.15
C GLU A 1014 -14.01 -10.08 -48.24
N ILE A 1015 -13.28 -9.96 -47.12
CA ILE A 1015 -13.47 -8.86 -46.16
C ILE A 1015 -12.86 -7.57 -46.71
N PHE A 1016 -11.74 -7.67 -47.43
CA PHE A 1016 -11.05 -6.54 -48.07
C PHE A 1016 -10.70 -6.84 -49.52
N GLY A 1017 -10.72 -5.80 -50.34
CA GLY A 1017 -10.23 -5.84 -51.71
C GLY A 1017 -8.70 -5.88 -51.80
N GLU A 1018 -8.18 -6.18 -52.99
CA GLU A 1018 -6.73 -6.31 -53.20
C GLU A 1018 -5.94 -5.03 -52.81
N ASN A 1019 -6.51 -3.85 -53.07
CA ASN A 1019 -5.87 -2.58 -52.72
C ASN A 1019 -5.74 -2.37 -51.21
N GLU A 1020 -6.80 -2.67 -50.45
CA GLU A 1020 -6.82 -2.54 -48.99
C GLU A 1020 -5.87 -3.56 -48.33
N LEU A 1021 -5.83 -4.79 -48.85
CA LEU A 1021 -4.89 -5.81 -48.40
C LEU A 1021 -3.44 -5.41 -48.66
N ASN A 1022 -3.15 -4.82 -49.83
CA ASN A 1022 -1.82 -4.30 -50.16
C ASN A 1022 -1.42 -3.15 -49.23
N GLU A 1023 -2.34 -2.25 -48.91
CA GLU A 1023 -2.09 -1.16 -47.96
C GLU A 1023 -1.79 -1.71 -46.55
N LEU A 1024 -2.60 -2.66 -46.08
CA LEU A 1024 -2.42 -3.29 -44.78
C LEU A 1024 -1.09 -4.06 -44.68
N GLU A 1025 -0.71 -4.79 -45.72
CA GLU A 1025 0.58 -5.46 -45.82
C GLU A 1025 1.74 -4.47 -45.77
N ASN A 1026 1.68 -3.38 -46.55
CA ASN A 1026 2.69 -2.33 -46.51
C ASN A 1026 2.80 -1.71 -45.11
N LYS A 1027 1.67 -1.53 -44.41
CA LYS A 1027 1.63 -1.02 -43.04
C LYS A 1027 2.29 -1.98 -42.06
N ILE A 1028 2.00 -3.28 -42.14
CA ILE A 1028 2.64 -4.34 -41.33
C ILE A 1028 4.15 -4.32 -41.56
N LEU A 1029 4.61 -4.30 -42.81
CA LEU A 1029 6.04 -4.31 -43.14
C LEU A 1029 6.74 -3.02 -42.69
N SER A 1030 6.11 -1.86 -42.89
CA SER A 1030 6.62 -0.57 -42.40
C SER A 1030 6.76 -0.57 -40.88
N ARG A 1031 5.75 -1.08 -40.17
CA ARG A 1031 5.80 -1.17 -38.71
C ARG A 1031 6.84 -2.17 -38.23
N ALA A 1032 6.95 -3.32 -38.88
CA ALA A 1032 7.98 -4.31 -38.58
C ALA A 1032 9.39 -3.71 -38.74
N MET A 1033 9.63 -2.93 -39.79
CA MET A 1033 10.89 -2.20 -39.96
C MET A 1033 11.17 -1.24 -38.80
N GLN A 1034 10.16 -0.48 -38.37
CA GLN A 1034 10.27 0.46 -37.24
C GLN A 1034 10.57 -0.24 -35.91
N ILE A 1035 9.96 -1.40 -35.66
CA ILE A 1035 10.10 -2.13 -34.38
C ILE A 1035 11.42 -2.91 -34.35
N TYR A 1036 11.76 -3.61 -35.44
CA TYR A 1036 12.83 -4.61 -35.45
C TYR A 1036 14.17 -4.11 -36.01
N GLY A 1037 14.17 -2.97 -36.72
CA GLY A 1037 15.34 -2.50 -37.46
C GLY A 1037 15.72 -3.39 -38.64
N GLU A 1038 16.71 -2.99 -39.43
CA GLU A 1038 16.96 -3.59 -40.75
C GLU A 1038 17.33 -5.08 -40.71
N SER A 1039 18.13 -5.50 -39.73
CA SER A 1039 18.63 -6.88 -39.63
C SER A 1039 17.50 -7.89 -39.35
N LEU A 1040 16.71 -7.64 -38.31
CA LEU A 1040 15.59 -8.50 -37.93
C LEU A 1040 14.36 -8.31 -38.82
N PHE A 1041 14.21 -7.14 -39.45
CA PHE A 1041 13.19 -6.96 -40.49
C PHE A 1041 13.35 -7.94 -41.65
N LYS A 1042 14.59 -8.23 -42.09
CA LYS A 1042 14.82 -9.23 -43.15
C LYS A 1042 14.30 -10.60 -42.75
N VAL A 1043 14.49 -11.00 -41.49
CA VAL A 1043 13.95 -12.25 -40.93
C VAL A 1043 12.42 -12.21 -40.93
N PHE A 1044 11.83 -11.13 -40.39
CA PHE A 1044 10.38 -10.94 -40.36
C PHE A 1044 9.77 -11.03 -41.75
N HIS A 1045 10.32 -10.27 -42.71
CA HIS A 1045 9.80 -10.16 -44.07
C HIS A 1045 9.91 -11.48 -44.84
N ASN A 1046 11.01 -12.21 -44.71
CA ASN A 1046 11.18 -13.52 -45.34
C ASN A 1046 10.19 -14.54 -44.77
N ASN A 1047 10.05 -14.60 -43.44
CA ASN A 1047 9.08 -15.48 -42.80
C ASN A 1047 7.64 -15.10 -43.21
N PHE A 1048 7.32 -13.81 -43.22
CA PHE A 1048 6.00 -13.32 -43.60
C PHE A 1048 5.63 -13.73 -45.03
N LYS A 1049 6.56 -13.55 -45.99
CA LYS A 1049 6.35 -13.99 -47.38
C LYS A 1049 6.21 -15.51 -47.50
N TYR A 1050 7.06 -16.26 -46.81
CA TYR A 1050 7.01 -17.72 -46.80
C TYR A 1050 5.65 -18.21 -46.27
N TYR A 1051 5.25 -17.79 -45.07
CA TYR A 1051 4.00 -18.24 -44.48
C TYR A 1051 2.78 -17.73 -45.23
N LYS A 1052 2.81 -16.51 -45.79
CA LYS A 1052 1.72 -16.02 -46.65
C LYS A 1052 1.51 -16.93 -47.87
N SER A 1053 2.59 -17.36 -48.53
CA SER A 1053 2.53 -18.32 -49.64
C SER A 1053 1.96 -19.67 -49.18
N MET A 1054 2.47 -20.23 -48.08
CA MET A 1054 2.03 -21.52 -47.54
C MET A 1054 0.55 -21.50 -47.14
N PHE A 1055 0.10 -20.45 -46.44
CA PHE A 1055 -1.30 -20.28 -46.09
C PHE A 1055 -2.18 -20.10 -47.32
N THR A 1056 -1.74 -19.34 -48.34
CA THR A 1056 -2.50 -19.16 -49.60
C THR A 1056 -2.65 -20.47 -50.38
N ALA A 1057 -1.65 -21.36 -50.31
CA ALA A 1057 -1.73 -22.67 -50.98
C ALA A 1057 -2.66 -23.66 -50.28
N LYS A 1058 -2.90 -23.47 -48.97
CA LYS A 1058 -3.65 -24.40 -48.12
C LYS A 1058 -5.08 -23.95 -47.80
N LEU A 1059 -5.28 -22.65 -47.58
CA LEU A 1059 -6.58 -22.03 -47.31
C LEU A 1059 -7.20 -21.58 -48.62
#